data_AF-A0A2L2WUD0-F1
#
_entry.id   AF-A0A2L2WUD0-F1
#
_cell.length_a   1.000
_cell.length_b   1.000
_cell.length_c   1.000
_cell.angle_alpha   90.00
_cell.angle_beta   90.00
_cell.angle_gamma   90.00
#
_symmetry.space_group_name_H-M   'P 1'
#
loop_
_entity.id
_entity.type
_entity.pdbx_description
1 polymer ?
#
loop_
_entity_poly.entity_id
_entity_poly.type
_entity_poly.pdbx_seq_one_letter_code
_entity_poly.pdbx_strand_id
1 'polypeptide(L)'
;MSSCSEDIDESNLYTFTGETIEDFLVNNDTAFSNFNYILKRAGYDRILSSYGSGSQQYYTCFAPNNAAVERYIDSLYNDKESKIEHNGMTENSIEGLSDSLCADITLFHILGTKKLTTDMNASGVRTLLGRTVTTTTRADGLTVLNEVAAIIMRDYEVENGVVHVIDHVIPRSNKTIVRELQLDTARFSIFYKALEATGLINELDAVNKELKAEKPAPVSGYYTPTECKVGFTVFAETDAVFAKNGIHTFDDLVEKAKEWYGKSASGDKRTETEGWYDYYRNNGITVSTGNDYTKETNVLNMFMRYHILKAAVSKDILALDHNTVTGYGYNGDVYDYYETMLPKTLMKTWKVKKENKIYINRYVENNTLTDGVETLGSDGMHRLIYKGCKIQTDSLIAPLNGYIYPIDDILLYNSQVPMGVLNERIRIDALTMLPEICTNGFRGMHTDELTVLNGGKGAGRVRFPVDYFDNVKVYNGNNTQIDMNIIAKTGDSNYSLYRGDSFQGMGIFDFAIKLPPVPDGLYELRINLDCMMHGTMLQYYLGETPDISSMQPLDIPLDMRIPQNDFNDPRVVDMGCVDIYADPDAKEDRGLESDRVMRTHKYMRAPLCIWRQNDNSIVSRFKLHQLRRILDTRDLKQQDYWLRLKTVLDDGNKERKFQIDYVEFVPVNVAQNDRYLEDMY
;
A
#
# COMPACT_ATOMS: atom_id res chain seq x y z
N MET A 1 44.73 -53.40 31.02
CA MET A 1 44.12 -52.56 29.98
C MET A 1 42.75 -52.18 30.48
N SER A 2 42.59 -50.90 30.81
CA SER A 2 41.42 -50.34 31.50
C SER A 2 40.27 -50.16 30.51
N SER A 3 39.11 -50.68 30.86
CA SER A 3 37.83 -50.39 30.22
C SER A 3 37.31 -49.06 30.77
N CYS A 4 37.18 -48.03 29.93
CA CYS A 4 36.42 -46.83 30.26
C CYS A 4 35.06 -46.92 29.56
N SER A 5 33.99 -47.08 30.33
CA SER A 5 32.63 -46.77 29.89
C SER A 5 32.51 -45.25 29.86
N GLU A 6 32.18 -44.68 28.69
CA GLU A 6 31.72 -43.30 28.63
C GLU A 6 30.25 -43.29 29.07
N ASP A 7 30.01 -42.87 30.31
CA ASP A 7 28.69 -42.39 30.71
C ASP A 7 28.47 -41.04 30.02
N ILE A 8 27.76 -41.08 28.90
CA ILE A 8 27.29 -39.86 28.24
C ILE A 8 26.21 -39.27 29.14
N ASP A 9 26.51 -38.13 29.74
CA ASP A 9 25.53 -37.35 30.50
C ASP A 9 24.47 -36.80 29.54
N GLU A 10 23.33 -37.49 29.47
CA GLU A 10 22.16 -37.09 28.70
C GLU A 10 21.45 -35.84 29.29
N SER A 11 21.94 -35.22 30.37
CA SER A 11 21.34 -34.01 30.95
C SER A 11 21.41 -32.76 30.05
N ASN A 12 22.13 -32.83 28.92
CA ASN A 12 22.15 -31.79 27.88
C ASN A 12 21.29 -32.12 26.64
N LEU A 13 20.48 -33.18 26.66
CA LEU A 13 19.27 -33.21 25.83
C LEU A 13 18.29 -32.22 26.46
N TYR A 14 18.39 -30.95 26.05
CA TYR A 14 17.43 -29.91 26.39
C TYR A 14 16.08 -30.24 25.72
N THR A 15 15.34 -31.21 26.23
CA THR A 15 13.91 -31.36 25.96
C THR A 15 13.19 -30.37 26.86
N PHE A 16 13.23 -29.10 26.44
CA PHE A 16 12.42 -28.06 27.03
C PHE A 16 10.92 -28.43 26.87
N THR A 17 10.14 -28.18 27.91
CA THR A 17 8.75 -28.62 28.09
C THR A 17 7.82 -27.42 28.31
N GLY A 18 8.06 -26.33 27.59
CA GLY A 18 7.17 -25.16 27.65
C GLY A 18 5.92 -25.37 26.79
N GLU A 19 4.89 -24.63 27.15
CA GLU A 19 3.60 -24.63 26.49
C GLU A 19 3.64 -23.68 25.28
N THR A 20 3.12 -24.08 24.11
CA THR A 20 2.83 -23.18 22.98
C THR A 20 1.49 -22.45 23.15
N ILE A 21 1.15 -21.50 22.28
CA ILE A 21 -0.19 -20.88 22.27
C ILE A 21 -1.29 -21.94 22.14
N GLU A 22 -1.15 -22.88 21.20
CA GLU A 22 -2.15 -23.95 21.03
C GLU A 22 -2.20 -24.86 22.26
N ASP A 23 -1.05 -25.22 22.83
CA ASP A 23 -1.03 -26.03 24.06
C ASP A 23 -1.76 -25.31 25.21
N PHE A 24 -1.56 -23.99 25.37
CA PHE A 24 -2.29 -23.20 26.35
C PHE A 24 -3.80 -23.26 26.15
N LEU A 25 -4.26 -23.07 24.92
CA LEU A 25 -5.69 -23.07 24.61
C LEU A 25 -6.31 -24.47 24.78
N VAL A 26 -5.59 -25.53 24.42
CA VAL A 26 -6.04 -26.93 24.56
C VAL A 26 -5.99 -27.38 26.02
N ASN A 27 -4.97 -27.01 26.79
CA ASN A 27 -4.88 -27.35 28.22
C ASN A 27 -5.96 -26.62 29.04
N ASN A 28 -6.42 -25.46 28.54
CA ASN A 28 -7.50 -24.68 29.12
C ASN A 28 -8.81 -24.80 28.32
N ASP A 29 -9.07 -25.94 27.67
CA ASP A 29 -10.19 -26.14 26.74
C ASP A 29 -11.56 -25.82 27.36
N THR A 30 -11.76 -26.03 28.67
CA THR A 30 -13.01 -25.65 29.36
C THR A 30 -13.35 -24.16 29.22
N ALA A 31 -12.35 -23.30 29.02
CA ALA A 31 -12.51 -21.89 28.76
C ALA A 31 -12.42 -21.51 27.28
N PHE A 32 -11.81 -22.35 26.42
CA PHE A 32 -11.44 -21.98 25.03
C PHE A 32 -11.93 -22.94 23.95
N SER A 33 -12.73 -23.95 24.26
CA SER A 33 -13.22 -24.95 23.30
C SER A 33 -13.84 -24.35 22.03
N ASN A 34 -14.58 -23.25 22.15
CA ASN A 34 -15.18 -22.56 21.01
C ASN A 34 -14.11 -21.89 20.13
N PHE A 35 -13.08 -21.29 20.74
CA PHE A 35 -11.99 -20.67 20.00
C PHE A 35 -11.07 -21.74 19.37
N ASN A 36 -10.79 -22.83 20.07
CA ASN A 36 -10.10 -24.01 19.52
C ASN A 36 -10.84 -24.58 18.29
N TYR A 37 -12.17 -24.62 18.33
CA TYR A 37 -12.98 -25.03 17.17
C TYR A 37 -12.75 -24.09 15.98
N ILE A 38 -12.80 -22.78 16.21
CA ILE A 38 -12.57 -21.76 15.17
C ILE A 38 -11.17 -21.89 14.57
N LEU A 39 -10.14 -22.03 15.40
CA LEU A 39 -8.74 -22.18 14.96
C LEU A 39 -8.54 -23.43 14.10
N LYS A 40 -9.10 -24.57 14.51
CA LYS A 40 -9.03 -25.84 13.77
C LYS A 40 -9.75 -25.75 12.43
N ARG A 41 -10.93 -25.12 12.41
CA ARG A 41 -11.72 -24.95 11.19
C ARG A 41 -11.05 -24.00 10.20
N ALA A 42 -10.39 -22.96 10.71
CA ALA A 42 -9.58 -22.05 9.92
C ALA A 42 -8.21 -22.65 9.50
N GLY A 43 -7.75 -23.72 10.17
CA GLY A 43 -6.47 -24.39 9.93
C GLY A 43 -5.25 -23.70 10.56
N TYR A 44 -5.45 -22.86 11.58
CA TYR A 44 -4.38 -22.10 12.25
C TYR A 44 -3.97 -22.69 13.61
N ASP A 45 -4.68 -23.68 14.13
CA ASP A 45 -4.28 -24.50 15.31
C ASP A 45 -2.86 -25.06 15.15
N ARG A 46 -2.54 -25.53 13.94
CA ARG A 46 -1.21 -26.06 13.60
C ARG A 46 -0.10 -25.01 13.60
N ILE A 47 -0.46 -23.78 13.29
CA ILE A 47 0.48 -22.66 13.27
C ILE A 47 0.80 -22.26 14.71
N LEU A 48 -0.23 -22.18 15.55
CA LEU A 48 -0.10 -21.85 16.97
C LEU A 48 0.48 -22.98 17.83
N SER A 49 0.56 -24.22 17.32
CA SER A 49 1.30 -25.33 17.95
C SER A 49 2.75 -25.48 17.46
N SER A 50 3.17 -24.69 16.47
CA SER A 50 4.53 -24.79 15.93
C SER A 50 5.54 -24.05 16.79
N TYR A 51 6.66 -24.71 17.08
CA TYR A 51 7.85 -24.11 17.67
C TYR A 51 8.65 -23.45 16.53
N GLY A 52 8.82 -22.13 16.57
CA GLY A 52 9.59 -21.42 15.56
C GLY A 52 11.01 -21.99 15.44
N SER A 53 11.45 -22.35 14.23
CA SER A 53 12.82 -22.80 13.96
C SER A 53 13.71 -21.61 13.58
N GLY A 54 14.71 -21.29 14.41
CA GLY A 54 15.63 -20.16 14.19
C GLY A 54 15.09 -18.84 14.77
N SER A 55 15.65 -17.69 14.38
CA SER A 55 15.27 -16.34 14.88
C SER A 55 13.76 -16.21 15.01
N GLN A 56 13.27 -16.29 16.25
CA GLN A 56 11.96 -16.82 16.61
C GLN A 56 10.81 -15.98 16.04
N GLN A 57 9.91 -16.66 15.32
CA GLN A 57 8.60 -16.13 14.93
C GLN A 57 7.71 -16.23 16.16
N TYR A 58 7.46 -15.09 16.81
CA TYR A 58 6.58 -15.01 17.95
C TYR A 58 5.22 -14.46 17.53
N TYR A 59 4.16 -15.05 18.05
CA TYR A 59 2.81 -14.58 17.86
C TYR A 59 2.30 -13.81 19.08
N THR A 60 1.26 -13.02 18.88
CA THR A 60 0.38 -12.60 19.97
C THR A 60 -1.00 -13.14 19.65
N CYS A 61 -1.60 -13.88 20.58
CA CYS A 61 -2.96 -14.40 20.46
C CYS A 61 -3.86 -13.70 21.48
N PHE A 62 -4.88 -13.00 20.98
CA PHE A 62 -5.98 -12.51 21.78
C PHE A 62 -7.05 -13.60 21.86
N ALA A 63 -7.07 -14.37 22.94
CA ALA A 63 -7.89 -15.56 23.08
C ALA A 63 -9.24 -15.24 23.74
N PRO A 64 -10.37 -15.21 22.99
CA PRO A 64 -11.69 -15.05 23.59
C PRO A 64 -12.11 -16.34 24.30
N ASN A 65 -12.67 -16.21 25.50
CA ASN A 65 -13.26 -17.36 26.19
C ASN A 65 -14.58 -17.81 25.53
N ASN A 66 -15.10 -18.97 25.94
CA ASN A 66 -16.31 -19.56 25.37
C ASN A 66 -17.51 -18.60 25.41
N ALA A 67 -17.72 -17.91 26.54
CA ALA A 67 -18.82 -16.97 26.70
C ALA A 67 -18.67 -15.74 25.77
N ALA A 68 -17.45 -15.31 25.51
CA ALA A 68 -17.15 -14.24 24.55
C ALA A 68 -17.53 -14.66 23.11
N VAL A 69 -17.18 -15.89 22.72
CA VAL A 69 -17.51 -16.43 21.40
C VAL A 69 -19.01 -16.63 21.22
N GLU A 70 -19.71 -17.17 22.23
CA GLU A 70 -21.17 -17.34 22.22
C GLU A 70 -21.90 -16.00 22.06
N ARG A 71 -21.48 -14.97 22.83
CA ARG A 71 -22.03 -13.61 22.67
C ARG A 71 -21.83 -13.06 21.27
N TYR A 72 -20.67 -13.31 20.68
CA TYR A 72 -20.35 -12.82 19.34
C TYR A 72 -21.19 -13.53 18.26
N ILE A 73 -21.33 -14.85 18.34
CA ILE A 73 -22.20 -15.64 17.46
C ILE A 73 -23.64 -15.12 17.50
N ASP A 74 -24.19 -14.96 18.71
CA ASP A 74 -25.56 -14.46 18.87
C ASP A 74 -25.71 -13.04 18.31
N SER A 75 -24.71 -12.19 18.53
CA SER A 75 -24.67 -10.84 17.96
C SER A 75 -24.62 -10.85 16.43
N LEU A 76 -23.81 -11.72 15.81
CA LEU A 76 -23.71 -11.83 14.36
C LEU A 76 -25.00 -12.37 13.75
N TYR A 77 -25.56 -13.41 14.34
CA TYR A 77 -26.76 -14.06 13.82
C TYR A 77 -27.97 -13.13 13.90
N ASN A 78 -28.10 -12.35 14.98
CA ASN A 78 -29.21 -11.44 15.20
C ASN A 78 -28.95 -10.01 14.69
N ASP A 79 -27.84 -9.78 13.97
CA ASP A 79 -27.52 -8.47 13.39
C ASP A 79 -28.50 -8.12 12.26
N LYS A 80 -29.54 -7.37 12.62
CA LYS A 80 -30.55 -6.85 11.68
C LYS A 80 -30.00 -5.79 10.73
N GLU A 81 -28.80 -5.27 10.99
CA GLU A 81 -28.15 -4.26 10.16
C GLU A 81 -27.21 -4.89 9.11
N SER A 82 -26.93 -6.19 9.19
CA SER A 82 -26.09 -6.89 8.22
C SER A 82 -26.74 -6.98 6.84
N LYS A 83 -25.92 -6.80 5.78
CA LYS A 83 -26.35 -7.00 4.39
C LYS A 83 -26.41 -8.47 3.98
N ILE A 84 -25.58 -9.29 4.61
CA ILE A 84 -25.58 -10.73 4.42
C ILE A 84 -26.43 -11.30 5.56
N GLU A 85 -27.49 -12.02 5.23
CA GLU A 85 -28.36 -12.67 6.21
C GLU A 85 -27.52 -13.48 7.19
N HIS A 86 -27.74 -13.24 8.50
CA HIS A 86 -26.98 -13.85 9.59
C HIS A 86 -25.45 -13.72 9.46
N ASN A 87 -24.95 -12.67 8.80
CA ASN A 87 -23.52 -12.50 8.48
C ASN A 87 -22.91 -13.71 7.72
N GLY A 88 -23.74 -14.44 6.96
CA GLY A 88 -23.33 -15.64 6.22
C GLY A 88 -23.27 -16.91 7.05
N MET A 89 -23.81 -16.90 8.28
CA MET A 89 -23.90 -18.08 9.14
C MET A 89 -25.10 -18.95 8.76
N THR A 90 -24.97 -20.28 8.88
CA THR A 90 -26.05 -21.23 8.57
C THR A 90 -27.01 -21.45 9.74
N GLU A 91 -26.56 -21.25 10.98
CA GLU A 91 -27.35 -21.35 12.20
C GLU A 91 -26.70 -20.54 13.34
N ASN A 92 -27.45 -20.24 14.41
CA ASN A 92 -26.97 -19.49 15.58
C ASN A 92 -26.15 -20.39 16.52
N SER A 93 -25.07 -20.98 16.00
CA SER A 93 -24.16 -21.84 16.75
C SER A 93 -22.73 -21.73 16.22
N ILE A 94 -21.79 -22.37 16.91
CA ILE A 94 -20.38 -22.43 16.50
C ILE A 94 -20.21 -23.19 15.18
N GLU A 95 -20.99 -24.24 14.95
CA GLU A 95 -21.02 -25.00 13.69
C GLU A 95 -21.59 -24.17 12.54
N GLY A 96 -22.46 -23.21 12.85
CA GLY A 96 -23.06 -22.30 11.88
C GLY A 96 -22.10 -21.28 11.27
N LEU A 97 -20.90 -21.09 11.83
CA LEU A 97 -19.88 -20.23 11.24
C LEU A 97 -19.39 -20.81 9.90
N SER A 98 -19.18 -19.96 8.90
CA SER A 98 -18.51 -20.39 7.65
C SER A 98 -16.98 -20.48 7.86
N ASP A 99 -16.29 -21.21 6.97
CA ASP A 99 -14.82 -21.33 7.03
C ASP A 99 -14.14 -19.96 6.85
N SER A 100 -14.70 -19.11 5.97
CA SER A 100 -14.27 -17.73 5.77
C SER A 100 -14.41 -16.89 7.04
N LEU A 101 -15.54 -17.01 7.75
CA LEU A 101 -15.77 -16.29 9.01
C LEU A 101 -14.83 -16.79 10.11
N CYS A 102 -14.56 -18.11 10.19
CA CYS A 102 -13.58 -18.66 11.12
C CYS A 102 -12.17 -18.14 10.84
N ALA A 103 -11.77 -18.07 9.56
CA ALA A 103 -10.48 -17.51 9.15
C ALA A 103 -10.38 -16.02 9.50
N ASP A 104 -11.43 -15.24 9.22
CA ASP A 104 -11.48 -13.81 9.55
C ASP A 104 -11.39 -13.57 11.07
N ILE A 105 -12.14 -14.32 11.90
CA ILE A 105 -12.04 -14.24 13.36
C ILE A 105 -10.61 -14.56 13.79
N THR A 106 -10.08 -15.70 13.35
CA THR A 106 -8.73 -16.16 13.69
C THR A 106 -7.67 -15.10 13.37
N LEU A 107 -7.64 -14.63 12.13
CA LEU A 107 -6.63 -13.70 11.64
C LEU A 107 -6.73 -12.32 12.29
N PHE A 108 -7.91 -11.92 12.76
CA PHE A 108 -8.09 -10.66 13.49
C PHE A 108 -7.67 -10.75 14.97
N HIS A 109 -7.54 -11.96 15.52
CA HIS A 109 -7.13 -12.20 16.90
C HIS A 109 -5.65 -12.57 17.03
N ILE A 110 -4.92 -12.68 15.92
CA ILE A 110 -3.51 -13.06 15.91
C ILE A 110 -2.67 -11.94 15.29
N LEU A 111 -1.53 -11.67 15.91
CA LEU A 111 -0.44 -10.84 15.35
C LEU A 111 0.73 -11.72 14.93
N GLY A 112 1.40 -11.33 13.84
CA GLY A 112 2.66 -11.94 13.41
C GLY A 112 3.87 -11.55 14.26
N THR A 113 3.68 -10.87 15.40
CA THR A 113 4.74 -10.42 16.30
C THR A 113 4.34 -10.58 17.76
N LYS A 114 5.33 -10.71 18.66
CA LYS A 114 5.11 -10.63 20.11
C LYS A 114 4.82 -9.19 20.52
N LYS A 115 3.71 -8.98 21.22
CA LYS A 115 3.30 -7.70 21.79
C LYS A 115 2.79 -7.93 23.22
N LEU A 116 3.57 -7.49 24.19
CA LEU A 116 3.10 -7.34 25.56
C LEU A 116 2.13 -6.14 25.63
N THR A 117 1.33 -6.05 26.68
CA THR A 117 0.43 -4.91 26.89
C THR A 117 1.21 -3.59 27.01
N THR A 118 2.47 -3.63 27.42
CA THR A 118 3.40 -2.48 27.41
C THR A 118 3.83 -2.05 26.02
N ASP A 119 3.78 -2.95 25.04
CA ASP A 119 4.11 -2.67 23.64
C ASP A 119 2.90 -2.18 22.84
N MET A 120 1.70 -2.31 23.42
CA MET A 120 0.45 -1.85 22.85
C MET A 120 0.23 -0.40 23.23
N ASN A 121 0.01 0.45 22.22
CA ASN A 121 -0.27 1.86 22.43
C ASN A 121 -1.54 2.25 21.65
N ALA A 122 -1.99 3.50 21.84
CA ALA A 122 -3.20 4.00 21.20
C ALA A 122 -3.15 3.98 19.66
N SER A 123 -1.96 3.90 19.05
CA SER A 123 -1.82 3.72 17.60
C SER A 123 -2.21 2.31 17.13
N GLY A 124 -2.54 1.39 18.03
CA GLY A 124 -3.08 0.07 17.70
C GLY A 124 -2.03 -0.91 17.15
N VAL A 125 -2.47 -2.14 16.91
CA VAL A 125 -1.60 -3.24 16.46
C VAL A 125 -2.18 -3.92 15.21
N ARG A 126 -1.34 -4.15 14.19
CA ARG A 126 -1.76 -4.75 12.91
C ARG A 126 -1.90 -6.27 13.07
N THR A 127 -3.12 -6.77 12.90
CA THR A 127 -3.45 -8.19 12.93
C THR A 127 -3.03 -8.88 11.62
N LEU A 128 -2.98 -10.21 11.63
CA LEU A 128 -2.72 -11.00 10.42
C LEU A 128 -3.83 -10.89 9.37
N LEU A 129 -5.02 -10.40 9.75
CA LEU A 129 -6.07 -10.03 8.79
C LEU A 129 -5.70 -8.75 7.99
N GLY A 130 -4.57 -8.11 8.32
CA GLY A 130 -4.14 -6.85 7.72
C GLY A 130 -4.86 -5.62 8.28
N ARG A 131 -5.69 -5.81 9.31
CA ARG A 131 -6.47 -4.76 9.98
C ARG A 131 -5.87 -4.40 11.33
N THR A 132 -5.98 -3.15 11.75
CA THR A 132 -5.49 -2.70 13.06
C THR A 132 -6.55 -2.92 14.14
N VAL A 133 -6.12 -3.35 15.32
CA VAL A 133 -6.90 -3.32 16.56
C VAL A 133 -6.42 -2.13 17.38
N THR A 134 -7.32 -1.21 17.74
CA THR A 134 -6.98 -0.08 18.61
C THR A 134 -6.96 -0.54 20.06
N THR A 135 -6.13 0.11 20.88
CA THR A 135 -6.05 -0.18 22.31
C THR A 135 -6.35 1.07 23.11
N THR A 136 -7.24 0.95 24.10
CA THR A 136 -7.56 2.00 25.07
C THR A 136 -7.42 1.45 26.48
N THR A 137 -7.42 2.33 27.48
CA THR A 137 -7.41 1.92 28.88
C THR A 137 -8.76 2.27 29.50
N ARG A 138 -9.45 1.27 30.05
CA ARG A 138 -10.71 1.45 30.77
C ARG A 138 -10.44 2.04 32.16
N ALA A 139 -11.46 2.63 32.78
CA ALA A 139 -11.35 3.27 34.09
C ALA A 139 -10.84 2.35 35.22
N ASP A 140 -10.97 1.02 35.07
CA ASP A 140 -10.45 0.01 35.99
C ASP A 140 -9.00 -0.42 35.70
N GLY A 141 -8.35 0.22 34.73
CA GLY A 141 -6.95 -0.02 34.37
C GLY A 141 -6.72 -1.19 33.43
N LEU A 142 -7.79 -1.82 32.90
CA LEU A 142 -7.67 -2.87 31.88
C LEU A 142 -7.47 -2.27 30.49
N THR A 143 -6.61 -2.91 29.70
CA THR A 143 -6.47 -2.63 28.27
C THR A 143 -7.68 -3.18 27.53
N VAL A 144 -8.29 -2.37 26.68
CA VAL A 144 -9.47 -2.71 25.90
C VAL A 144 -9.16 -2.59 24.41
N LEU A 145 -9.49 -3.64 23.67
CA LEU A 145 -9.29 -3.80 22.24
C LEU A 145 -10.56 -3.39 21.50
N ASN A 146 -10.43 -2.47 20.54
CA ASN A 146 -11.56 -1.88 19.79
C ASN A 146 -12.71 -1.42 20.69
N GLU A 147 -12.37 -0.84 21.86
CA GLU A 147 -13.32 -0.31 22.86
C GLU A 147 -14.29 -1.34 23.49
N VAL A 148 -14.22 -2.61 23.11
CA VAL A 148 -15.16 -3.66 23.54
C VAL A 148 -14.47 -4.81 24.28
N ALA A 149 -13.40 -5.36 23.72
CA ALA A 149 -12.79 -6.58 24.24
C ALA A 149 -11.70 -6.26 25.27
N ALA A 150 -12.02 -6.41 26.56
CA ALA A 150 -11.07 -6.17 27.64
C ALA A 150 -10.12 -7.37 27.81
N ILE A 151 -8.83 -7.09 27.97
CA ILE A 151 -7.83 -8.11 28.33
C ILE A 151 -7.99 -8.41 29.82
N ILE A 152 -8.50 -9.61 30.13
CA ILE A 152 -8.75 -10.09 31.50
C ILE A 152 -7.60 -10.94 32.06
N MET A 153 -6.75 -11.48 31.19
CA MET A 153 -5.44 -12.03 31.53
C MET A 153 -4.45 -11.51 30.49
N ARG A 154 -3.41 -10.82 30.93
CA ARG A 154 -2.42 -10.19 30.04
C ARG A 154 -1.07 -10.86 30.17
N ASP A 155 -0.28 -10.75 29.12
CA ASP A 155 1.15 -11.02 29.11
C ASP A 155 1.50 -12.47 29.51
N TYR A 156 0.64 -13.45 29.18
CA TYR A 156 0.95 -14.86 29.41
C TYR A 156 1.92 -15.35 28.34
N GLU A 157 3.20 -15.35 28.67
CA GLU A 157 4.26 -15.76 27.74
C GLU A 157 4.30 -17.28 27.56
N VAL A 158 4.41 -17.69 26.30
CA VAL A 158 4.50 -19.08 25.84
C VAL A 158 5.67 -19.21 24.87
N GLU A 159 6.05 -20.43 24.51
CA GLU A 159 7.27 -20.66 23.72
C GLU A 159 7.29 -19.93 22.38
N ASN A 160 6.16 -19.91 21.69
CA ASN A 160 6.00 -19.29 20.38
C ASN A 160 5.25 -17.95 20.43
N GLY A 161 5.16 -17.29 21.60
CA GLY A 161 4.53 -15.97 21.66
C GLY A 161 4.03 -15.51 23.01
N VAL A 162 2.87 -14.85 22.99
CA VAL A 162 2.15 -14.37 24.17
C VAL A 162 0.65 -14.53 23.96
N VAL A 163 -0.06 -14.95 25.00
CA VAL A 163 -1.51 -15.03 25.05
C VAL A 163 -2.06 -13.91 25.92
N HIS A 164 -3.10 -13.23 25.42
CA HIS A 164 -3.93 -12.31 26.16
C HIS A 164 -5.36 -12.85 26.15
N VAL A 165 -5.91 -13.24 27.30
CA VAL A 165 -7.30 -13.69 27.39
C VAL A 165 -8.21 -12.49 27.40
N ILE A 166 -9.22 -12.50 26.54
CA ILE A 166 -10.17 -11.40 26.38
C ILE A 166 -11.60 -11.82 26.75
N ASP A 167 -12.38 -10.86 27.23
CA ASP A 167 -13.77 -11.09 27.64
C ASP A 167 -14.79 -10.95 26.51
N HIS A 168 -14.39 -10.50 25.32
CA HIS A 168 -15.23 -10.44 24.12
C HIS A 168 -14.39 -10.84 22.91
N VAL A 169 -15.01 -11.44 21.89
CA VAL A 169 -14.39 -11.47 20.55
C VAL A 169 -14.14 -10.02 20.13
N ILE A 170 -12.94 -9.71 19.66
CA ILE A 170 -12.60 -8.36 19.20
C ILE A 170 -13.56 -8.03 18.06
N PRO A 171 -14.44 -7.02 18.23
CA PRO A 171 -15.43 -6.71 17.23
C PRO A 171 -14.74 -6.14 15.99
N ARG A 172 -15.23 -6.57 14.83
CA ARG A 172 -14.99 -5.93 13.55
C ARG A 172 -16.25 -5.15 13.17
N SER A 173 -16.08 -4.02 12.49
CA SER A 173 -17.21 -3.47 11.75
C SER A 173 -17.56 -4.42 10.60
N ASN A 174 -18.78 -4.97 10.62
CA ASN A 174 -19.39 -5.71 9.51
C ASN A 174 -20.19 -4.80 8.58
N LYS A 175 -20.20 -3.49 8.86
CA LYS A 175 -20.92 -2.49 8.08
C LYS A 175 -20.05 -2.06 6.90
N THR A 176 -20.67 -1.79 5.75
CA THR A 176 -19.95 -1.14 4.64
C THR A 176 -19.71 0.33 4.97
N ILE A 177 -18.81 0.98 4.24
CA ILE A 177 -18.54 2.43 4.35
C ILE A 177 -19.84 3.24 4.32
N VAL A 178 -20.74 2.90 3.40
CA VAL A 178 -22.04 3.56 3.25
C VAL A 178 -22.86 3.46 4.53
N ARG A 179 -22.92 2.27 5.13
CA ARG A 179 -23.71 2.03 6.34
C ARG A 179 -23.11 2.76 7.55
N GLU A 180 -21.79 2.82 7.66
CA GLU A 180 -21.13 3.56 8.75
C GLU A 180 -21.41 5.07 8.66
N LEU A 181 -21.25 5.66 7.47
CA LEU A 181 -21.56 7.08 7.25
C LEU A 181 -23.05 7.39 7.46
N GLN A 182 -23.94 6.48 7.06
CA GLN A 182 -25.39 6.63 7.24
C GLN A 182 -25.79 6.70 8.72
N LEU A 183 -25.15 5.90 9.56
CA LEU A 183 -25.47 5.81 10.98
C LEU A 183 -24.85 6.93 11.81
N ASP A 184 -23.66 7.40 11.42
CA ASP A 184 -22.93 8.46 12.12
C ASP A 184 -23.43 9.86 11.75
N THR A 185 -24.72 10.09 12.01
CA THR A 185 -25.40 11.36 11.77
C THR A 185 -24.90 12.50 12.67
N ALA A 186 -24.17 12.19 13.74
CA ALA A 186 -23.58 13.20 14.62
C ALA A 186 -22.34 13.86 14.02
N ARG A 187 -21.59 13.13 13.17
CA ARG A 187 -20.36 13.62 12.55
C ARG A 187 -20.46 13.83 11.05
N PHE A 188 -21.28 13.08 10.32
CA PHE A 188 -21.21 13.01 8.86
C PHE A 188 -22.56 13.24 8.16
N SER A 189 -23.51 13.97 8.77
CA SER A 189 -24.85 14.10 8.20
C SER A 189 -24.86 14.83 6.85
N ILE A 190 -24.01 15.85 6.66
CA ILE A 190 -23.91 16.60 5.39
C ILE A 190 -23.19 15.75 4.35
N PHE A 191 -22.06 15.13 4.73
CA PHE A 191 -21.25 14.28 3.85
C PHE A 191 -22.07 13.09 3.32
N TYR A 192 -22.78 12.37 4.19
CA TYR A 192 -23.61 11.24 3.81
C TYR A 192 -24.74 11.65 2.85
N LYS A 193 -25.42 12.78 3.10
CA LYS A 193 -26.46 13.29 2.18
C LYS A 193 -25.91 13.59 0.79
N ALA A 194 -24.70 14.13 0.69
CA ALA A 194 -24.04 14.35 -0.60
C ALA A 194 -23.67 13.04 -1.30
N LEU A 195 -23.18 12.06 -0.56
CA LEU A 195 -22.87 10.74 -1.07
C LEU A 195 -24.13 10.03 -1.60
N GLU A 196 -25.25 10.13 -0.88
CA GLU A 196 -26.54 9.59 -1.27
C GLU A 196 -27.09 10.30 -2.53
N ALA A 197 -27.10 11.63 -2.54
CA ALA A 197 -27.60 12.43 -3.65
C ALA A 197 -26.84 12.19 -4.96
N THR A 198 -25.53 11.94 -4.88
CA THR A 198 -24.67 11.66 -6.03
C THR A 198 -24.80 10.23 -6.56
N GLY A 199 -25.48 9.34 -5.84
CA GLY A 199 -25.66 7.93 -6.21
C GLY A 199 -24.41 7.06 -5.99
N LEU A 200 -23.32 7.62 -5.47
CA LEU A 200 -22.06 6.92 -5.23
C LEU A 200 -22.19 5.80 -4.18
N ILE A 201 -23.23 5.86 -3.34
CA ILE A 201 -23.56 4.79 -2.38
C ILE A 201 -23.68 3.40 -3.04
N ASN A 202 -24.06 3.33 -4.32
CA ASN A 202 -24.19 2.07 -5.04
C ASN A 202 -22.82 1.48 -5.41
N GLU A 203 -21.85 2.32 -5.77
CA GLU A 203 -20.49 1.88 -6.09
C GLU A 203 -19.75 1.44 -4.83
N LEU A 204 -19.90 2.20 -3.73
CA LEU A 204 -19.20 1.96 -2.46
C LEU A 204 -19.73 0.78 -1.64
N ASP A 205 -20.67 0.02 -2.17
CA ASP A 205 -21.21 -1.16 -1.51
C ASP A 205 -20.60 -2.48 -1.96
N ALA A 206 -19.77 -2.44 -3.01
CA ALA A 206 -19.04 -3.62 -3.48
C ALA A 206 -18.07 -4.14 -2.41
N VAL A 207 -17.96 -5.48 -2.32
CA VAL A 207 -17.10 -6.18 -1.35
C VAL A 207 -16.13 -7.16 -2.01
N ASN A 208 -16.46 -7.70 -3.19
CA ASN A 208 -15.66 -8.71 -3.89
C ASN A 208 -15.72 -8.51 -5.41
N LYS A 209 -14.67 -8.96 -6.08
CA LYS A 209 -14.53 -9.08 -7.54
C LYS A 209 -14.45 -10.57 -7.90
N GLU A 210 -15.20 -10.97 -8.92
CA GLU A 210 -15.12 -12.32 -9.47
C GLU A 210 -13.84 -12.48 -10.30
N LEU A 211 -13.10 -13.59 -10.06
CA LEU A 211 -11.96 -14.01 -10.87
C LEU A 211 -12.41 -15.12 -11.82
N LYS A 212 -12.10 -14.97 -13.11
CA LYS A 212 -12.56 -15.85 -14.20
C LYS A 212 -11.42 -16.66 -14.81
N ALA A 213 -10.17 -16.20 -14.71
CA ALA A 213 -9.03 -16.92 -15.21
C ALA A 213 -8.74 -18.18 -14.39
N GLU A 214 -8.11 -19.17 -15.03
CA GLU A 214 -7.65 -20.37 -14.33
C GLU A 214 -6.60 -20.01 -13.28
N LYS A 215 -6.75 -20.55 -12.07
CA LYS A 215 -5.81 -20.34 -10.97
C LYS A 215 -4.42 -20.86 -11.36
N PRO A 216 -3.34 -20.10 -11.10
CA PRO A 216 -1.99 -20.60 -11.27
C PRO A 216 -1.73 -21.86 -10.43
N ALA A 217 -0.92 -22.78 -10.96
CA ALA A 217 -0.49 -23.96 -10.22
C ALA A 217 0.28 -23.55 -8.94
N PRO A 218 0.08 -24.23 -7.80
CA PRO A 218 0.84 -23.95 -6.58
C PRO A 218 2.34 -24.12 -6.79
N VAL A 219 3.13 -23.19 -6.25
CA VAL A 219 4.59 -23.23 -6.27
C VAL A 219 5.13 -23.07 -4.85
N SER A 220 6.13 -23.87 -4.48
CA SER A 220 6.78 -23.74 -3.18
C SER A 220 7.37 -22.34 -3.00
N GLY A 221 7.20 -21.73 -1.83
CA GLY A 221 7.65 -20.35 -1.58
C GLY A 221 6.67 -19.25 -2.00
N TYR A 222 5.51 -19.63 -2.56
CA TYR A 222 4.46 -18.70 -3.00
C TYR A 222 3.16 -18.92 -2.24
N TYR A 223 2.47 -17.81 -1.98
CA TYR A 223 1.05 -17.77 -1.66
C TYR A 223 0.25 -17.43 -2.92
N THR A 224 -0.93 -18.01 -3.11
CA THR A 224 -1.81 -17.70 -4.24
C THR A 224 -3.21 -17.37 -3.73
N PRO A 225 -3.64 -16.09 -3.76
CA PRO A 225 -4.98 -15.72 -3.33
C PRO A 225 -6.05 -16.42 -4.17
N THR A 226 -7.13 -16.81 -3.52
CA THR A 226 -8.32 -17.40 -4.15
C THR A 226 -9.47 -16.43 -4.29
N GLU A 227 -9.39 -15.29 -3.63
CA GLU A 227 -10.40 -14.24 -3.61
C GLU A 227 -9.75 -12.89 -3.92
N CYS A 228 -10.54 -11.97 -4.48
CA CYS A 228 -10.15 -10.59 -4.70
C CYS A 228 -11.23 -9.68 -4.12
N LYS A 229 -10.95 -9.10 -2.96
CA LYS A 229 -11.84 -8.14 -2.30
C LYS A 229 -11.82 -6.81 -3.06
N VAL A 230 -12.96 -6.12 -3.02
CA VAL A 230 -13.11 -4.73 -3.47
C VAL A 230 -13.25 -3.86 -2.23
N GLY A 231 -12.55 -2.73 -2.21
CA GLY A 231 -12.58 -1.84 -1.07
C GLY A 231 -12.25 -0.41 -1.45
N PHE A 232 -12.56 0.50 -0.53
CA PHE A 232 -12.50 1.94 -0.76
C PHE A 232 -11.85 2.66 0.43
N THR A 233 -11.37 3.87 0.16
CA THR A 233 -10.92 4.79 1.21
C THR A 233 -11.65 6.10 1.01
N VAL A 234 -12.37 6.55 2.03
CA VAL A 234 -13.12 7.82 2.01
C VAL A 234 -12.46 8.80 2.96
N PHE A 235 -12.04 9.94 2.43
CA PHE A 235 -11.60 11.08 3.23
C PHE A 235 -12.81 11.98 3.48
N ALA A 236 -13.35 12.00 4.69
CA ALA A 236 -14.63 12.62 4.97
C ALA A 236 -14.49 13.86 5.87
N GLU A 237 -14.99 15.01 5.42
CA GLU A 237 -15.22 16.15 6.29
C GLU A 237 -16.35 15.85 7.28
N THR A 238 -16.10 16.15 8.54
CA THR A 238 -17.17 16.14 9.55
C THR A 238 -18.05 17.39 9.40
N ASP A 239 -19.28 17.33 9.91
CA ASP A 239 -20.19 18.47 9.99
C ASP A 239 -19.54 19.66 10.73
N ALA A 240 -18.64 19.41 11.69
CA ALA A 240 -17.86 20.46 12.36
C ALA A 240 -16.83 21.14 11.43
N VAL A 241 -16.20 20.38 10.53
CA VAL A 241 -15.27 20.90 9.53
C VAL A 241 -16.02 21.69 8.45
N PHE A 242 -17.18 21.19 8.03
CA PHE A 242 -18.09 21.95 7.16
C PHE A 242 -18.53 23.26 7.83
N ALA A 243 -18.98 23.23 9.10
CA ALA A 243 -19.43 24.41 9.81
C ALA A 243 -18.33 25.46 9.97
N LYS A 244 -17.06 25.04 10.22
CA LYS A 244 -15.90 25.93 10.25
C LYS A 244 -15.68 26.66 8.92
N ASN A 245 -16.09 26.05 7.81
CA ASN A 245 -16.00 26.59 6.47
C ASN A 245 -17.31 27.22 5.97
N GLY A 246 -18.26 27.50 6.87
CA GLY A 246 -19.53 28.18 6.57
C GLY A 246 -20.56 27.30 5.86
N ILE A 247 -20.43 25.98 5.94
CA ILE A 247 -21.36 24.99 5.37
C ILE A 247 -22.13 24.37 6.53
N HIS A 248 -23.43 24.64 6.63
CA HIS A 248 -24.27 24.15 7.73
C HIS A 248 -25.35 23.18 7.24
N THR A 249 -25.58 23.13 5.93
CA THR A 249 -26.60 22.31 5.29
C THR A 249 -26.06 21.64 4.02
N PHE A 250 -26.82 20.65 3.53
CA PHE A 250 -26.55 20.05 2.23
C PHE A 250 -26.60 21.07 1.09
N ASP A 251 -27.55 22.02 1.13
CA ASP A 251 -27.69 23.06 0.11
C ASP A 251 -26.49 24.02 0.11
N ASP A 252 -25.94 24.36 1.28
CA ASP A 252 -24.70 25.15 1.37
C ASP A 252 -23.54 24.45 0.66
N LEU A 253 -23.42 23.12 0.85
CA LEU A 253 -22.39 22.32 0.19
C LEU A 253 -22.59 22.29 -1.33
N VAL A 254 -23.84 22.18 -1.80
CA VAL A 254 -24.17 22.24 -3.23
C VAL A 254 -23.74 23.58 -3.84
N GLU A 255 -24.03 24.70 -3.18
CA GLU A 255 -23.61 26.02 -3.67
C GLU A 255 -22.08 26.16 -3.67
N LYS A 256 -21.42 25.67 -2.62
CA LYS A 256 -19.95 25.66 -2.56
C LYS A 256 -19.31 24.81 -3.65
N ALA A 257 -19.86 23.64 -3.97
CA ALA A 257 -19.38 22.81 -5.07
C ALA A 257 -19.46 23.56 -6.42
N LYS A 258 -20.52 24.36 -6.65
CA LYS A 258 -20.63 25.22 -7.85
C LYS A 258 -19.54 26.28 -7.88
N GLU A 259 -19.27 26.93 -6.76
CA GLU A 259 -18.17 27.91 -6.64
C GLU A 259 -16.81 27.26 -6.93
N TRP A 260 -16.55 26.09 -6.36
CA TRP A 260 -15.25 25.42 -6.43
C TRP A 260 -14.98 24.78 -7.79
N TYR A 261 -15.97 24.15 -8.44
CA TYR A 261 -15.77 23.36 -9.65
C TYR A 261 -16.43 23.95 -10.90
N GLY A 262 -17.31 24.95 -10.78
CA GLY A 262 -18.09 25.45 -11.92
C GLY A 262 -17.26 25.96 -13.10
N LYS A 263 -16.00 26.37 -12.85
CA LYS A 263 -15.04 26.81 -13.87
C LYS A 263 -13.89 25.84 -14.13
N SER A 264 -13.92 24.63 -13.58
CA SER A 264 -12.78 23.72 -13.60
C SER A 264 -12.34 23.33 -15.02
N ALA A 265 -13.27 23.32 -15.97
CA ALA A 265 -13.03 22.94 -17.37
C ALA A 265 -13.23 24.08 -18.38
N SER A 266 -13.36 25.33 -17.91
CA SER A 266 -13.56 26.49 -18.77
C SER A 266 -12.24 26.99 -19.40
N GLY A 267 -12.34 27.78 -20.48
CA GLY A 267 -11.18 28.38 -21.13
C GLY A 267 -10.36 27.38 -21.97
N ASP A 268 -9.22 27.84 -22.49
CA ASP A 268 -8.33 27.09 -23.39
C ASP A 268 -7.03 26.61 -22.70
N LYS A 269 -6.77 27.04 -21.46
CA LYS A 269 -5.58 26.71 -20.69
C LYS A 269 -5.86 26.73 -19.19
N ARG A 270 -4.94 26.14 -18.41
CA ARG A 270 -4.98 26.28 -16.94
C ARG A 270 -4.73 27.72 -16.51
N THR A 271 -5.52 28.18 -15.57
CA THR A 271 -5.26 29.40 -14.80
C THR A 271 -5.51 29.13 -13.31
N GLU A 272 -5.16 30.08 -12.45
CA GLU A 272 -5.43 29.97 -11.02
C GLU A 272 -6.93 29.90 -10.70
N THR A 273 -7.80 30.43 -11.58
CA THR A 273 -9.24 30.62 -11.31
C THR A 273 -10.17 29.84 -12.23
N GLU A 274 -9.68 29.25 -13.31
CA GLU A 274 -10.47 28.48 -14.27
C GLU A 274 -9.60 27.51 -15.10
N GLY A 275 -10.24 26.48 -15.63
CA GLY A 275 -9.66 25.58 -16.61
C GLY A 275 -8.57 24.66 -16.08
N TRP A 276 -8.45 24.42 -14.77
CA TRP A 276 -7.39 23.58 -14.22
C TRP A 276 -7.59 22.07 -14.43
N TYR A 277 -8.80 21.62 -14.76
CA TYR A 277 -9.12 20.21 -14.99
C TYR A 277 -8.97 19.84 -16.46
N ASP A 278 -7.76 19.43 -16.84
CA ASP A 278 -7.37 19.22 -18.23
C ASP A 278 -8.19 18.14 -18.92
N TYR A 279 -8.45 17.01 -18.25
CA TYR A 279 -9.21 15.91 -18.85
C TYR A 279 -10.58 16.41 -19.36
N TYR A 280 -11.31 17.15 -18.55
CA TYR A 280 -12.61 17.70 -18.95
C TYR A 280 -12.46 18.78 -20.03
N ARG A 281 -11.53 19.72 -19.84
CA ARG A 281 -11.29 20.83 -20.76
C ARG A 281 -10.90 20.33 -22.16
N ASN A 282 -9.93 19.42 -22.24
CA ASN A 282 -9.39 18.90 -23.49
C ASN A 282 -10.37 18.03 -24.26
N ASN A 283 -11.27 17.33 -23.55
CA ASN A 283 -12.28 16.46 -24.15
C ASN A 283 -13.64 17.15 -24.35
N GLY A 284 -13.73 18.46 -24.12
CA GLY A 284 -14.98 19.22 -24.29
C GLY A 284 -16.12 18.76 -23.37
N ILE A 285 -15.79 18.23 -22.18
CA ILE A 285 -16.77 17.72 -21.23
C ILE A 285 -17.37 18.90 -20.46
N THR A 286 -18.67 19.14 -20.64
CA THR A 286 -19.40 20.21 -19.96
C THR A 286 -19.65 19.87 -18.49
N VAL A 287 -19.10 20.70 -17.59
CA VAL A 287 -19.40 20.66 -16.16
C VAL A 287 -20.85 21.09 -15.91
N SER A 288 -21.56 20.33 -15.08
CA SER A 288 -22.95 20.60 -14.71
C SER A 288 -23.04 21.23 -13.32
N THR A 289 -23.72 22.38 -13.22
CA THR A 289 -24.10 23.03 -11.95
C THR A 289 -25.59 22.84 -11.63
N GLY A 290 -26.28 21.94 -12.34
CA GLY A 290 -27.69 21.64 -12.12
C GLY A 290 -27.95 20.76 -10.90
N ASN A 291 -29.22 20.38 -10.71
CA ASN A 291 -29.67 19.62 -9.54
C ASN A 291 -29.74 18.10 -9.77
N ASP A 292 -29.30 17.63 -10.94
CA ASP A 292 -29.10 16.21 -11.20
C ASP A 292 -27.68 15.84 -10.74
N TYR A 293 -27.57 15.47 -9.47
CA TYR A 293 -26.30 15.17 -8.81
C TYR A 293 -25.74 13.79 -9.17
N THR A 294 -26.54 12.93 -9.82
CA THR A 294 -26.10 11.58 -10.23
C THR A 294 -25.19 11.60 -11.45
N LYS A 295 -25.20 12.69 -12.22
CA LYS A 295 -24.27 12.90 -13.34
C LYS A 295 -22.85 13.05 -12.82
N GLU A 296 -21.93 12.25 -13.35
CA GLU A 296 -20.50 12.34 -13.03
C GLU A 296 -19.90 13.72 -13.33
N THR A 297 -20.47 14.45 -14.29
CA THR A 297 -20.05 15.82 -14.63
C THR A 297 -20.65 16.89 -13.71
N ASN A 298 -21.51 16.52 -12.77
CA ASN A 298 -22.06 17.45 -11.79
C ASN A 298 -20.99 17.83 -10.76
N VAL A 299 -20.89 19.12 -10.44
CA VAL A 299 -19.90 19.65 -9.50
C VAL A 299 -19.95 18.99 -8.11
N LEU A 300 -21.12 18.63 -7.58
CA LEU A 300 -21.22 17.90 -6.31
C LEU A 300 -20.67 16.48 -6.46
N ASN A 301 -20.97 15.81 -7.56
CA ASN A 301 -20.46 14.47 -7.87
C ASN A 301 -18.93 14.49 -8.01
N MET A 302 -18.41 15.48 -8.73
CA MET A 302 -16.97 15.70 -8.91
C MET A 302 -16.26 15.94 -7.56
N PHE A 303 -16.84 16.78 -6.70
CA PHE A 303 -16.37 16.99 -5.33
C PHE A 303 -16.31 15.66 -4.59
N MET A 304 -17.43 14.92 -4.49
CA MET A 304 -17.48 13.65 -3.74
C MET A 304 -16.51 12.60 -4.29
N ARG A 305 -16.39 12.45 -5.61
CA ARG A 305 -15.48 11.47 -6.23
C ARG A 305 -14.00 11.75 -5.92
N TYR A 306 -13.60 13.01 -5.71
CA TYR A 306 -12.22 13.33 -5.33
C TYR A 306 -11.86 12.88 -3.91
N HIS A 307 -12.86 12.68 -3.04
CA HIS A 307 -12.67 12.24 -1.65
C HIS A 307 -12.48 10.72 -1.54
N ILE A 308 -12.58 9.99 -2.64
CA ILE A 308 -12.68 8.53 -2.62
C ILE A 308 -11.58 7.89 -3.45
N LEU A 309 -10.91 6.91 -2.87
CA LEU A 309 -10.03 5.97 -3.56
C LEU A 309 -10.76 4.63 -3.76
N LYS A 310 -10.62 4.03 -4.95
CA LYS A 310 -11.07 2.64 -5.22
C LYS A 310 -10.06 1.61 -4.71
N ALA A 311 -9.57 1.81 -3.49
CA ALA A 311 -8.65 0.93 -2.79
C ALA A 311 -8.89 1.04 -1.28
N ALA A 312 -8.83 -0.04 -0.52
CA ALA A 312 -8.78 0.05 0.95
C ALA A 312 -7.33 0.28 1.39
N VAL A 313 -6.98 1.54 1.67
CA VAL A 313 -5.64 2.00 2.04
C VAL A 313 -5.59 2.22 3.56
N SER A 314 -4.93 1.30 4.27
CA SER A 314 -4.75 1.45 5.72
C SER A 314 -3.77 2.58 6.03
N LYS A 315 -3.80 3.08 7.27
CA LYS A 315 -3.01 4.24 7.67
C LYS A 315 -1.50 4.04 7.53
N ASP A 316 -1.06 2.78 7.65
CA ASP A 316 0.34 2.39 7.60
C ASP A 316 0.88 2.41 6.16
N ILE A 317 -0.01 2.29 5.17
CA ILE A 317 0.34 2.29 3.75
C ILE A 317 -0.12 3.54 3.01
N LEU A 318 -0.86 4.47 3.64
CA LEU A 318 -1.18 5.79 3.08
C LEU A 318 0.09 6.48 2.59
N ALA A 319 1.16 6.43 3.37
CA ALA A 319 2.49 6.76 2.90
C ALA A 319 3.47 5.80 3.58
N LEU A 320 3.70 4.66 2.93
CA LEU A 320 4.47 3.56 3.49
C LEU A 320 5.89 4.04 3.87
N ASP A 321 6.19 4.01 5.17
CA ASP A 321 7.47 4.40 5.77
C ASP A 321 8.28 3.13 6.08
N HIS A 322 8.70 2.44 5.02
CA HIS A 322 9.64 1.32 5.12
C HIS A 322 10.96 1.71 4.45
N ASN A 323 12.05 1.14 4.97
CA ASN A 323 13.43 1.29 4.49
C ASN A 323 13.80 2.71 3.99
N THR A 324 13.29 3.73 4.67
CA THR A 324 13.44 5.13 4.26
C THR A 324 14.71 5.74 4.82
N VAL A 325 15.44 6.47 3.99
CA VAL A 325 16.66 7.16 4.42
C VAL A 325 16.36 8.22 5.47
N THR A 326 17.21 8.33 6.49
CA THR A 326 17.19 9.37 7.53
C THR A 326 18.63 9.82 7.71
N GLY A 327 19.11 10.67 6.80
CA GLY A 327 20.52 11.00 6.63
C GLY A 327 20.77 11.66 5.27
N TYR A 328 22.01 12.11 5.03
CA TYR A 328 22.39 12.77 3.77
C TYR A 328 21.52 13.99 3.42
N GLY A 329 21.01 14.70 4.43
CA GLY A 329 20.11 15.83 4.23
C GLY A 329 18.63 15.47 4.06
N TYR A 330 18.30 14.18 3.93
CA TYR A 330 16.93 13.70 3.82
C TYR A 330 16.24 13.65 5.19
N ASN A 331 15.09 14.30 5.32
CA ASN A 331 14.33 14.41 6.57
C ASN A 331 13.51 13.14 6.92
N GLY A 332 13.49 12.16 6.01
CA GLY A 332 12.77 10.90 6.16
C GLY A 332 11.27 11.01 5.95
N ASP A 333 10.77 12.13 5.44
CA ASP A 333 9.38 12.24 5.01
C ASP A 333 9.12 11.24 3.88
N VAL A 334 7.89 10.74 3.82
CA VAL A 334 7.45 9.81 2.77
C VAL A 334 6.10 10.26 2.21
N TYR A 335 5.89 9.98 0.94
CA TYR A 335 4.67 10.30 0.23
C TYR A 335 4.37 9.27 -0.85
N ASP A 336 3.10 9.19 -1.24
CA ASP A 336 2.61 8.38 -2.35
C ASP A 336 1.47 9.10 -3.07
N TYR A 337 1.13 8.64 -4.28
CA TYR A 337 0.10 9.25 -5.11
C TYR A 337 -0.96 8.21 -5.48
N TYR A 338 -2.23 8.60 -5.33
CA TYR A 338 -3.37 7.72 -5.59
C TYR A 338 -4.29 8.33 -6.62
N GLU A 339 -4.73 7.51 -7.60
CA GLU A 339 -5.83 7.84 -8.49
C GLU A 339 -7.14 7.83 -7.68
N THR A 340 -7.88 8.94 -7.76
CA THR A 340 -9.18 9.08 -7.07
C THR A 340 -10.31 8.59 -7.98
N MET A 341 -11.52 8.45 -7.44
CA MET A 341 -12.70 8.16 -8.25
C MET A 341 -13.11 9.35 -9.14
N LEU A 342 -12.55 10.55 -8.94
CA LEU A 342 -12.73 11.67 -9.88
C LEU A 342 -11.84 11.39 -11.10
N PRO A 343 -12.42 11.27 -12.32
CA PRO A 343 -11.70 10.73 -13.47
C PRO A 343 -10.37 11.41 -13.76
N LYS A 344 -9.31 10.62 -13.91
CA LYS A 344 -7.98 11.10 -14.31
C LYS A 344 -7.30 12.05 -13.31
N THR A 345 -7.68 12.02 -12.04
CA THR A 345 -7.09 12.89 -11.00
C THR A 345 -6.28 12.09 -10.00
N LEU A 346 -5.17 12.69 -9.58
CA LEU A 346 -4.33 12.19 -8.50
C LEU A 346 -4.53 13.03 -7.24
N MET A 347 -4.31 12.39 -6.10
CA MET A 347 -4.02 13.07 -4.84
C MET A 347 -2.67 12.60 -4.31
N LYS A 348 -1.96 13.48 -3.60
CA LYS A 348 -0.71 13.14 -2.91
C LYS A 348 -1.00 12.97 -1.42
N THR A 349 -0.60 11.86 -0.83
CA THR A 349 -0.54 11.71 0.62
C THR A 349 0.91 11.90 1.07
N TRP A 350 1.13 12.54 2.20
CA TRP A 350 2.47 12.88 2.68
C TRP A 350 2.55 12.76 4.20
N LYS A 351 3.34 11.79 4.68
CA LYS A 351 3.72 11.66 6.08
C LYS A 351 4.89 12.59 6.40
N VAL A 352 4.61 13.63 7.17
CA VAL A 352 5.64 14.54 7.69
C VAL A 352 6.19 13.92 8.97
N LYS A 353 7.39 13.34 8.89
CA LYS A 353 7.96 12.44 9.92
C LYS A 353 8.15 13.15 11.25
N LYS A 354 8.66 14.38 11.21
CA LYS A 354 8.86 15.21 12.41
C LYS A 354 7.56 15.54 13.16
N GLU A 355 6.43 15.55 12.45
CA GLU A 355 5.12 15.83 13.03
C GLU A 355 4.34 14.55 13.37
N ASN A 356 4.80 13.41 12.85
CA ASN A 356 4.07 12.14 12.82
C ASN A 356 2.62 12.31 12.34
N LYS A 357 2.42 13.07 11.25
CA LYS A 357 1.11 13.39 10.66
C LYS A 357 1.12 13.14 9.17
N ILE A 358 -0.04 12.75 8.63
CA ILE A 358 -0.24 12.55 7.20
C ILE A 358 -1.17 13.66 6.67
N TYR A 359 -0.77 14.26 5.55
CA TYR A 359 -1.50 15.31 4.86
C TYR A 359 -1.84 14.91 3.43
N ILE A 360 -3.01 15.31 2.94
CA ILE A 360 -3.41 15.20 1.55
C ILE A 360 -3.10 16.52 0.83
N ASN A 361 -2.52 16.44 -0.36
CA ASN A 361 -2.20 17.56 -1.24
C ASN A 361 -1.34 18.65 -0.58
N ARG A 362 -0.43 18.26 0.32
CA ARG A 362 0.59 19.16 0.84
C ARG A 362 1.47 19.65 -0.33
N TYR A 363 1.66 20.97 -0.41
CA TYR A 363 2.51 21.59 -1.42
C TYR A 363 3.67 22.34 -0.78
N VAL A 364 4.88 21.82 -1.01
CA VAL A 364 6.15 22.47 -0.71
C VAL A 364 6.81 22.81 -2.04
N GLU A 365 7.24 24.06 -2.18
CA GLU A 365 7.94 24.51 -3.37
C GLU A 365 9.25 23.73 -3.54
N ASN A 366 9.60 23.36 -4.78
CA ASN A 366 10.85 22.66 -5.10
C ASN A 366 11.05 21.34 -4.32
N ASN A 367 9.99 20.66 -3.89
CA ASN A 367 10.09 19.48 -3.00
C ASN A 367 11.06 18.40 -3.48
N THR A 368 11.19 18.21 -4.79
CA THR A 368 12.06 17.18 -5.40
C THR A 368 13.34 17.76 -5.99
N LEU A 369 13.67 19.01 -5.70
CA LEU A 369 14.85 19.71 -6.19
C LEU A 369 15.77 20.10 -5.02
N THR A 370 17.02 20.42 -5.34
CA THR A 370 18.00 20.88 -4.34
C THR A 370 18.96 21.93 -4.89
N ASP A 371 19.48 22.80 -4.03
CA ASP A 371 20.59 23.71 -4.33
C ASP A 371 21.95 23.18 -3.81
N GLY A 372 21.99 21.97 -3.25
CA GLY A 372 23.23 21.40 -2.69
C GLY A 372 23.27 19.87 -2.68
N VAL A 373 24.49 19.32 -2.75
CA VAL A 373 24.70 17.86 -2.72
C VAL A 373 24.58 17.25 -1.32
N GLU A 374 24.70 18.08 -0.27
CA GLU A 374 24.74 17.61 1.12
C GLU A 374 23.40 17.63 1.86
N THR A 375 22.49 18.51 1.42
CA THR A 375 21.21 18.84 2.06
C THR A 375 20.08 18.73 1.06
N LEU A 376 18.85 18.40 1.48
CA LEU A 376 17.68 18.47 0.60
C LEU A 376 17.53 19.83 -0.09
N GLY A 377 18.01 20.89 0.53
CA GLY A 377 18.06 22.24 0.01
C GLY A 377 17.92 23.21 1.19
N SER A 378 18.09 24.51 0.95
CA SER A 378 17.83 25.51 1.98
C SER A 378 16.34 25.61 2.36
N ASP A 379 16.02 25.96 3.62
CA ASP A 379 14.63 26.19 4.04
C ASP A 379 13.92 27.25 3.18
N GLY A 380 14.68 28.21 2.64
CA GLY A 380 14.18 29.26 1.74
C GLY A 380 13.76 28.75 0.35
N MET A 381 14.28 27.60 -0.10
CA MET A 381 13.86 26.92 -1.33
C MET A 381 12.59 26.10 -1.11
N HIS A 382 12.48 25.46 0.06
CA HIS A 382 11.39 24.53 0.39
C HIS A 382 10.28 25.22 1.18
N ARG A 383 9.73 26.30 0.61
CA ARG A 383 8.66 27.05 1.27
C ARG A 383 7.38 26.23 1.26
N LEU A 384 6.75 26.11 2.44
CA LEU A 384 5.42 25.55 2.54
C LEU A 384 4.40 26.52 1.93
N ILE A 385 3.84 26.16 0.79
CA ILE A 385 2.83 26.97 0.09
C ILE A 385 1.43 26.59 0.57
N TYR A 386 1.16 25.29 0.65
CA TYR A 386 -0.11 24.78 1.15
C TYR A 386 0.14 23.62 2.12
N LYS A 387 -0.45 23.71 3.31
CA LYS A 387 -0.24 22.72 4.37
C LYS A 387 -0.76 21.33 3.99
N GLY A 388 -1.83 21.29 3.18
CA GLY A 388 -2.60 20.09 2.88
C GLY A 388 -3.67 19.80 3.94
N CYS A 389 -4.66 18.99 3.59
CA CYS A 389 -5.71 18.52 4.50
C CYS A 389 -5.13 17.43 5.40
N LYS A 390 -5.16 17.60 6.72
CA LYS A 390 -4.62 16.60 7.65
C LYS A 390 -5.60 15.43 7.76
N ILE A 391 -5.08 14.22 7.64
CA ILE A 391 -5.80 12.98 7.93
C ILE A 391 -5.84 12.75 9.44
N GLN A 392 -7.02 12.59 10.02
CA GLN A 392 -7.20 12.29 11.45
C GLN A 392 -7.14 10.78 11.68
N THR A 393 -5.93 10.21 11.63
CA THR A 393 -5.69 8.77 11.77
C THR A 393 -6.17 8.18 13.10
N ASP A 394 -6.25 8.99 14.15
CA ASP A 394 -6.72 8.58 15.48
C ASP A 394 -8.25 8.46 15.57
N SER A 395 -8.97 8.95 14.55
CA SER A 395 -10.43 8.87 14.44
C SER A 395 -10.87 8.06 13.22
N LEU A 396 -9.96 7.22 12.69
CA LEU A 396 -10.22 6.28 11.61
C LEU A 396 -11.38 5.34 11.96
N ILE A 397 -12.28 5.13 11.01
CA ILE A 397 -13.30 4.08 11.05
C ILE A 397 -12.89 3.02 10.02
N ALA A 398 -12.94 1.73 10.37
CA ALA A 398 -12.54 0.63 9.50
C ALA A 398 -13.72 -0.30 9.13
N PRO A 399 -14.67 0.14 8.27
CA PRO A 399 -15.81 -0.65 7.80
C PRO A 399 -15.37 -1.88 7.00
N LEU A 400 -16.25 -2.88 6.83
CA LEU A 400 -16.00 -4.14 6.11
C LEU A 400 -15.23 -3.99 4.80
N ASN A 401 -15.60 -3.00 3.98
CA ASN A 401 -15.01 -2.77 2.66
C ASN A 401 -14.09 -1.54 2.57
N GLY A 402 -13.44 -1.17 3.67
CA GLY A 402 -12.28 -0.27 3.61
C GLY A 402 -12.12 0.65 4.81
N TYR A 403 -11.91 1.94 4.55
CA TYR A 403 -11.55 2.93 5.57
C TYR A 403 -12.27 4.26 5.37
N ILE A 404 -12.68 4.90 6.46
CA ILE A 404 -13.13 6.29 6.49
C ILE A 404 -12.16 7.07 7.38
N TYR A 405 -11.51 8.07 6.79
CA TYR A 405 -10.64 8.99 7.51
C TYR A 405 -11.31 10.34 7.63
N PRO A 406 -11.62 10.81 8.85
CA PRO A 406 -11.97 12.20 9.04
C PRO A 406 -10.80 13.11 8.62
N ILE A 407 -11.08 14.21 7.92
CA ILE A 407 -10.10 15.23 7.50
C ILE A 407 -10.43 16.59 8.11
N ASP A 408 -9.40 17.42 8.33
CA ASP A 408 -9.54 18.66 9.12
C ASP A 408 -9.80 19.94 8.31
N ASP A 409 -9.90 19.82 6.99
CA ASP A 409 -10.17 20.93 6.07
C ASP A 409 -10.84 20.42 4.78
N ILE A 410 -11.43 21.32 3.99
CA ILE A 410 -12.11 20.98 2.73
C ILE A 410 -11.09 20.46 1.70
N LEU A 411 -11.28 19.23 1.22
CA LEU A 411 -10.41 18.64 0.20
C LEU A 411 -10.93 18.98 -1.22
N LEU A 412 -10.09 19.65 -2.01
CA LEU A 412 -10.45 20.10 -3.37
C LEU A 412 -9.42 19.66 -4.40
N TYR A 413 -9.91 19.26 -5.57
CA TYR A 413 -9.13 19.23 -6.82
C TYR A 413 -9.27 20.59 -7.50
N ASN A 414 -8.57 21.60 -7.00
CA ASN A 414 -8.52 22.96 -7.55
C ASN A 414 -7.20 23.17 -8.34
N SER A 415 -6.96 24.38 -8.82
CA SER A 415 -5.75 24.75 -9.58
C SER A 415 -4.42 24.48 -8.84
N GLN A 416 -4.42 24.49 -7.50
CA GLN A 416 -3.21 24.25 -6.71
C GLN A 416 -2.69 22.82 -6.86
N VAL A 417 -3.57 21.84 -7.14
CA VAL A 417 -3.17 20.44 -7.28
C VAL A 417 -2.39 20.21 -8.58
N PRO A 418 -2.94 20.42 -9.79
CA PRO A 418 -2.22 20.16 -11.04
C PRO A 418 -1.11 21.18 -11.34
N MET A 419 -1.16 22.40 -10.78
CA MET A 419 -0.13 23.43 -11.02
C MET A 419 0.96 23.50 -9.95
N GLY A 420 0.67 22.99 -8.75
CA GLY A 420 1.57 23.01 -7.59
C GLY A 420 1.92 21.59 -7.13
N VAL A 421 1.00 20.94 -6.43
CA VAL A 421 1.21 19.62 -5.79
C VAL A 421 1.78 18.58 -6.77
N LEU A 422 1.26 18.53 -8.00
CA LEU A 422 1.67 17.55 -9.02
C LEU A 422 2.74 18.10 -9.98
N ASN A 423 3.18 19.35 -9.81
CA ASN A 423 4.27 19.95 -10.60
C ASN A 423 5.62 19.71 -9.91
N GLU A 424 5.93 18.43 -9.71
CA GLU A 424 7.16 17.92 -9.11
C GLU A 424 7.52 16.58 -9.79
N ARG A 425 8.64 15.96 -9.42
CA ARG A 425 8.86 14.57 -9.80
C ARG A 425 7.86 13.66 -9.08
N ILE A 426 6.91 13.12 -9.83
CA ILE A 426 5.94 12.14 -9.35
C ILE A 426 6.56 10.75 -9.47
N ARG A 427 7.03 10.19 -8.36
CA ARG A 427 7.48 8.78 -8.26
C ARG A 427 6.38 7.95 -7.63
N ILE A 428 5.86 6.98 -8.36
CA ILE A 428 4.75 6.13 -7.91
C ILE A 428 5.21 4.69 -7.89
N ASP A 429 5.00 4.04 -6.75
CA ASP A 429 5.27 2.63 -6.56
C ASP A 429 4.37 1.79 -7.47
N ALA A 430 4.95 0.78 -8.13
CA ALA A 430 4.22 -0.08 -9.04
C ALA A 430 3.05 -0.81 -8.38
N LEU A 431 3.17 -1.12 -7.08
CA LEU A 431 2.13 -1.77 -6.30
C LEU A 431 1.00 -0.81 -5.92
N THR A 432 1.28 0.49 -5.80
CA THR A 432 0.24 1.52 -5.56
C THR A 432 -0.64 1.73 -6.80
N MET A 433 -0.12 1.48 -8.00
CA MET A 433 -0.91 1.48 -9.24
C MET A 433 -1.89 0.30 -9.34
N LEU A 434 -1.85 -0.64 -8.39
CA LEU A 434 -2.65 -1.87 -8.35
C LEU A 434 -3.52 -1.88 -7.07
N PRO A 435 -4.68 -1.21 -7.08
CA PRO A 435 -5.56 -1.04 -5.91
C PRO A 435 -5.90 -2.31 -5.14
N GLU A 436 -5.96 -3.45 -5.83
CA GLU A 436 -6.26 -4.75 -5.26
C GLU A 436 -5.18 -5.21 -4.28
N ILE A 437 -3.92 -4.78 -4.44
CA ILE A 437 -2.82 -5.10 -3.53
C ILE A 437 -3.02 -4.44 -2.16
N CYS A 438 -3.41 -3.17 -2.15
CA CYS A 438 -3.76 -2.46 -0.93
C CYS A 438 -5.00 -3.10 -0.28
N THR A 439 -6.05 -3.31 -1.09
CA THR A 439 -7.35 -3.79 -0.63
C THR A 439 -7.29 -5.18 0.02
N ASN A 440 -6.47 -6.07 -0.54
CA ASN A 440 -6.32 -7.44 -0.04
C ASN A 440 -5.18 -7.58 0.98
N GLY A 441 -4.62 -6.45 1.44
CA GLY A 441 -3.69 -6.40 2.58
C GLY A 441 -2.25 -6.79 2.27
N PHE A 442 -1.88 -7.01 1.00
CA PHE A 442 -0.53 -7.43 0.61
C PHE A 442 0.49 -6.30 0.65
N ARG A 443 0.07 -5.05 0.41
CA ARG A 443 0.98 -3.89 0.46
C ARG A 443 1.56 -3.73 1.87
N GLY A 444 2.88 -3.63 1.97
CA GLY A 444 3.56 -3.49 3.27
C GLY A 444 3.49 -4.73 4.17
N MET A 445 3.07 -5.89 3.65
CA MET A 445 3.09 -7.16 4.38
C MET A 445 4.52 -7.68 4.50
N HIS A 446 4.85 -8.34 5.61
CA HIS A 446 6.10 -9.05 5.81
C HIS A 446 5.98 -10.56 5.51
N THR A 447 7.11 -11.20 5.18
CA THR A 447 7.17 -12.63 4.80
C THR A 447 6.67 -13.59 5.88
N ASP A 448 6.83 -13.21 7.15
CA ASP A 448 6.32 -13.97 8.29
C ASP A 448 4.79 -13.91 8.37
N GLU A 449 4.17 -12.75 8.13
CA GLU A 449 2.72 -12.60 8.00
C GLU A 449 2.19 -13.45 6.83
N LEU A 450 2.84 -13.39 5.66
CA LEU A 450 2.42 -14.17 4.50
C LEU A 450 2.57 -15.69 4.73
N THR A 451 3.63 -16.10 5.43
CA THR A 451 3.85 -17.52 5.78
C THR A 451 2.70 -18.05 6.62
N VAL A 452 2.17 -17.23 7.53
CA VAL A 452 0.99 -17.60 8.32
C VAL A 452 -0.25 -17.73 7.44
N LEU A 453 -0.50 -16.76 6.54
CA LEU A 453 -1.59 -16.85 5.55
C LEU A 453 -1.47 -18.08 4.64
N ASN A 454 -0.25 -18.58 4.42
CA ASN A 454 0.03 -19.78 3.63
C ASN A 454 0.00 -21.09 4.46
N GLY A 455 -0.72 -21.11 5.58
CA GLY A 455 -0.87 -22.31 6.41
C GLY A 455 0.44 -22.72 7.11
N GLY A 456 1.30 -21.76 7.44
CA GLY A 456 2.62 -21.97 8.03
C GLY A 456 3.72 -22.38 7.04
N LYS A 457 3.40 -22.52 5.75
CA LYS A 457 4.39 -22.84 4.71
C LYS A 457 5.10 -21.56 4.27
N GLY A 458 6.43 -21.52 4.42
CA GLY A 458 7.25 -20.36 4.07
C GLY A 458 6.87 -19.77 2.70
N ALA A 459 6.51 -18.49 2.69
CA ALA A 459 6.14 -17.76 1.48
C ALA A 459 6.77 -16.36 1.48
N GLY A 460 7.67 -16.12 0.52
CA GLY A 460 8.29 -14.81 0.32
C GLY A 460 7.63 -13.99 -0.79
N ARG A 461 6.67 -14.59 -1.50
CA ARG A 461 6.06 -14.05 -2.72
C ARG A 461 4.59 -14.40 -2.80
N VAL A 462 3.84 -13.54 -3.48
CA VAL A 462 2.46 -13.81 -3.87
C VAL A 462 2.44 -14.05 -5.38
N ARG A 463 1.68 -15.04 -5.84
CA ARG A 463 1.38 -15.30 -7.24
C ARG A 463 -0.09 -15.07 -7.51
N PHE A 464 -0.41 -14.18 -8.44
CA PHE A 464 -1.77 -13.77 -8.74
C PHE A 464 -2.31 -14.45 -10.01
N PRO A 465 -3.62 -14.77 -10.06
CA PRO A 465 -4.31 -15.00 -11.33
C PRO A 465 -4.11 -13.83 -12.30
N VAL A 466 -4.05 -14.12 -13.61
CA VAL A 466 -3.74 -13.10 -14.64
C VAL A 466 -4.82 -12.03 -14.80
N ASP A 467 -6.01 -12.23 -14.24
CA ASP A 467 -7.14 -11.28 -14.24
C ASP A 467 -7.41 -10.64 -12.86
N TYR A 468 -6.47 -10.81 -11.91
CA TYR A 468 -6.61 -10.28 -10.56
C TYR A 468 -6.72 -8.76 -10.53
N PHE A 469 -5.95 -8.06 -11.38
CA PHE A 469 -5.83 -6.59 -11.40
C PHE A 469 -6.63 -5.96 -12.54
N ASP A 470 -7.46 -4.96 -12.24
CA ASP A 470 -8.16 -4.13 -13.24
C ASP A 470 -7.16 -3.32 -14.10
N ASN A 471 -6.02 -2.96 -13.50
CA ASN A 471 -4.98 -2.15 -14.13
C ASN A 471 -3.89 -2.97 -14.83
N VAL A 472 -4.08 -4.29 -15.03
CA VAL A 472 -3.16 -5.14 -15.79
C VAL A 472 -3.89 -5.87 -16.90
N LYS A 473 -3.36 -5.78 -18.13
CA LYS A 473 -3.83 -6.55 -19.27
C LYS A 473 -2.76 -7.55 -19.70
N VAL A 474 -3.01 -8.84 -19.53
CA VAL A 474 -2.12 -9.92 -20.01
C VAL A 474 -2.51 -10.34 -21.43
N TYR A 475 -1.53 -10.51 -22.32
CA TYR A 475 -1.74 -10.83 -23.74
C TYR A 475 -1.42 -12.28 -24.12
N ASN A 476 -0.67 -13.01 -23.29
CA ASN A 476 -0.21 -14.38 -23.56
C ASN A 476 -0.70 -15.41 -22.53
N GLY A 477 -1.75 -15.09 -21.76
CA GLY A 477 -2.34 -15.95 -20.74
C GLY A 477 -1.37 -16.33 -19.61
N ASN A 478 -1.54 -17.52 -19.03
CA ASN A 478 -0.74 -18.03 -17.91
C ASN A 478 0.76 -18.29 -18.23
N ASN A 479 1.21 -17.98 -19.45
CA ASN A 479 2.65 -17.87 -19.73
C ASN A 479 3.27 -16.68 -18.99
N THR A 480 2.53 -15.57 -18.88
CA THR A 480 2.89 -14.49 -17.96
C THR A 480 2.51 -14.91 -16.54
N GLN A 481 3.49 -14.98 -15.66
CA GLN A 481 3.29 -15.13 -14.23
C GLN A 481 3.34 -13.74 -13.60
N ILE A 482 2.27 -13.36 -12.90
CA ILE A 482 2.19 -12.10 -12.16
C ILE A 482 2.43 -12.38 -10.69
N ASP A 483 3.54 -11.86 -10.17
CA ASP A 483 4.01 -12.10 -8.82
C ASP A 483 4.27 -10.77 -8.08
N MET A 484 4.33 -10.83 -6.75
CA MET A 484 4.77 -9.74 -5.88
C MET A 484 5.85 -10.25 -4.94
N ASN A 485 6.89 -9.45 -4.73
CA ASN A 485 7.87 -9.69 -3.68
C ASN A 485 7.35 -9.04 -2.39
N ILE A 486 7.44 -9.74 -1.27
CA ILE A 486 6.95 -9.29 0.04
C ILE A 486 8.11 -8.74 0.85
N ILE A 487 7.83 -7.82 1.78
CA ILE A 487 8.85 -7.22 2.64
C ILE A 487 9.53 -8.33 3.44
N ALA A 488 10.86 -8.36 3.41
CA ALA A 488 11.62 -9.36 4.15
C ALA A 488 11.36 -9.22 5.67
N LYS A 489 11.23 -10.35 6.37
CA LYS A 489 11.30 -10.32 7.83
C LYS A 489 12.66 -9.82 8.30
N THR A 490 12.73 -9.29 9.53
CA THR A 490 14.00 -8.86 10.12
C THR A 490 15.01 -10.00 10.16
N GLY A 491 16.24 -9.72 9.71
CA GLY A 491 17.33 -10.71 9.67
C GLY A 491 17.35 -11.62 8.44
N ASP A 492 16.36 -11.50 7.53
CA ASP A 492 16.36 -12.16 6.22
C ASP A 492 16.91 -11.23 5.12
N SER A 493 16.98 -11.75 3.91
CA SER A 493 17.46 -11.17 2.65
C SER A 493 17.35 -9.65 2.55
N ASN A 494 18.49 -9.02 2.28
CA ASN A 494 18.60 -7.56 2.16
C ASN A 494 18.34 -7.14 0.70
N TYR A 495 17.15 -6.62 0.39
CA TYR A 495 16.84 -6.07 -0.94
C TYR A 495 16.91 -4.54 -0.97
N SER A 496 17.25 -3.95 -2.12
CA SER A 496 17.31 -2.50 -2.33
C SER A 496 16.04 -1.93 -2.98
N LEU A 497 14.87 -2.52 -2.70
CA LEU A 497 13.57 -2.16 -3.28
C LEU A 497 12.99 -0.89 -2.65
N TYR A 498 12.29 -0.08 -3.43
CA TYR A 498 11.52 1.07 -2.99
C TYR A 498 10.38 0.59 -2.10
N ARG A 499 10.41 0.95 -0.82
CA ARG A 499 9.43 0.51 0.21
C ARG A 499 9.37 -1.00 0.49
N GLY A 500 10.27 -1.77 -0.10
CA GLY A 500 10.68 -3.10 0.36
C GLY A 500 9.94 -4.28 -0.29
N ASP A 501 8.86 -4.02 -0.98
CA ASP A 501 8.09 -4.94 -1.82
C ASP A 501 8.18 -4.48 -3.29
N SER A 502 7.80 -5.33 -4.24
CA SER A 502 7.88 -4.96 -5.67
C SER A 502 6.97 -5.82 -6.55
N PHE A 503 6.52 -5.26 -7.68
CA PHE A 503 5.78 -5.99 -8.71
C PHE A 503 6.75 -6.77 -9.61
N GLN A 504 6.52 -8.06 -9.84
CA GLN A 504 7.50 -8.93 -10.53
C GLN A 504 6.83 -10.12 -11.23
N GLY A 505 7.65 -10.96 -11.86
CA GLY A 505 7.22 -12.24 -12.40
C GLY A 505 8.37 -13.01 -13.02
N MET A 506 8.15 -14.30 -13.28
CA MET A 506 9.15 -15.22 -13.84
C MET A 506 8.66 -15.87 -15.15
N GLY A 507 9.57 -16.10 -16.10
CA GLY A 507 9.30 -16.70 -17.40
C GLY A 507 9.14 -15.70 -18.56
N ILE A 508 8.08 -15.88 -19.35
CA ILE A 508 7.83 -15.13 -20.59
C ILE A 508 6.67 -14.16 -20.38
N PHE A 509 6.91 -12.88 -20.57
CA PHE A 509 5.96 -11.82 -20.24
C PHE A 509 5.45 -11.13 -21.50
N ASP A 510 4.15 -10.90 -21.54
CA ASP A 510 3.53 -9.97 -22.47
C ASP A 510 2.28 -9.40 -21.79
N PHE A 511 2.43 -8.25 -21.15
CA PHE A 511 1.35 -7.58 -20.45
C PHE A 511 1.50 -6.06 -20.52
N ALA A 512 0.41 -5.33 -20.29
CA ALA A 512 0.41 -3.90 -20.07
C ALA A 512 -0.11 -3.55 -18.68
N ILE A 513 0.53 -2.59 -18.03
CA ILE A 513 0.08 -1.99 -16.77
C ILE A 513 -0.42 -0.57 -17.05
N LYS A 514 -1.58 -0.22 -16.49
CA LYS A 514 -2.11 1.14 -16.56
C LYS A 514 -1.20 2.06 -15.74
N LEU A 515 -0.81 3.17 -16.36
CA LEU A 515 -0.07 4.23 -15.69
C LEU A 515 -1.03 5.25 -15.06
N PRO A 516 -0.66 5.87 -13.94
CA PRO A 516 -1.45 6.93 -13.32
C PRO A 516 -1.52 8.15 -14.25
N PRO A 517 -2.67 8.83 -14.29
CA PRO A 517 -2.87 10.04 -15.09
C PRO A 517 -2.08 11.20 -14.48
N VAL A 518 -1.39 11.98 -15.30
CA VAL A 518 -0.72 13.23 -14.87
C VAL A 518 -1.33 14.44 -15.56
N PRO A 519 -1.27 15.65 -14.97
CA PRO A 519 -1.71 16.86 -15.67
C PRO A 519 -1.01 16.98 -17.03
N ASP A 520 -1.65 17.54 -18.06
CA ASP A 520 -0.97 17.93 -19.31
C ASP A 520 0.40 18.59 -19.09
N GLY A 521 1.36 18.23 -19.94
CA GLY A 521 2.68 18.84 -19.92
C GLY A 521 3.70 18.00 -20.68
N LEU A 522 4.88 18.57 -20.86
CA LEU A 522 6.04 17.84 -21.37
C LEU A 522 6.72 17.13 -20.19
N TYR A 523 6.78 15.79 -20.25
CA TYR A 523 7.37 14.97 -19.19
C TYR A 523 8.50 14.11 -19.72
N GLU A 524 9.49 13.87 -18.86
CA GLU A 524 10.30 12.65 -18.93
C GLU A 524 9.52 11.51 -18.25
N LEU A 525 9.27 10.45 -19.01
CA LEU A 525 8.75 9.18 -18.49
C LEU A 525 9.93 8.29 -18.13
N ARG A 526 10.04 7.90 -16.86
CA ARG A 526 11.13 7.08 -16.35
C ARG A 526 10.60 5.83 -15.67
N ILE A 527 11.44 4.80 -15.63
CA ILE A 527 11.16 3.56 -14.91
C ILE A 527 12.40 3.15 -14.13
N ASN A 528 12.19 2.50 -12.98
CA ASN A 528 13.28 1.83 -12.31
C ASN A 528 13.75 0.61 -13.15
N LEU A 529 15.03 0.27 -13.03
CA LEU A 529 15.62 -0.92 -13.62
C LEU A 529 16.38 -1.66 -12.52
N ASP A 530 15.85 -2.80 -12.09
CA ASP A 530 16.54 -3.67 -11.15
C ASP A 530 17.61 -4.50 -11.86
N CYS A 531 18.85 -4.39 -11.39
CA CYS A 531 19.98 -5.12 -11.96
C CYS A 531 20.12 -6.48 -11.27
N MET A 532 20.05 -7.57 -12.02
CA MET A 532 20.16 -8.93 -11.49
C MET A 532 20.57 -9.94 -12.57
N MET A 533 21.51 -10.85 -12.29
CA MET A 533 22.01 -11.82 -13.29
C MET A 533 20.93 -12.76 -13.89
N HIS A 534 19.88 -13.05 -13.12
CA HIS A 534 18.73 -13.85 -13.55
C HIS A 534 17.59 -12.99 -14.14
N GLY A 535 17.84 -11.70 -14.37
CA GLY A 535 16.89 -10.79 -15.00
C GLY A 535 16.61 -11.18 -16.45
N THR A 536 15.58 -10.56 -17.01
CA THR A 536 15.18 -10.71 -18.41
C THR A 536 15.59 -9.52 -19.27
N MET A 537 15.24 -9.53 -20.55
CA MET A 537 15.37 -8.39 -21.45
C MET A 537 13.98 -7.99 -21.95
N LEU A 538 13.60 -6.72 -21.76
CA LEU A 538 12.23 -6.23 -21.99
C LEU A 538 12.20 -5.15 -23.06
N GLN A 539 11.28 -5.29 -24.01
CA GLN A 539 10.83 -4.20 -24.86
C GLN A 539 9.66 -3.49 -24.19
N TYR A 540 9.75 -2.17 -24.09
CA TYR A 540 8.71 -1.31 -23.54
C TYR A 540 7.92 -0.66 -24.68
N TYR A 541 6.60 -0.52 -24.48
CA TYR A 541 5.71 0.21 -25.38
C TYR A 541 4.75 1.09 -24.58
N LEU A 542 4.29 2.19 -25.18
CA LEU A 542 3.23 3.03 -24.63
C LEU A 542 2.03 3.06 -25.56
N GLY A 543 0.83 2.94 -25.01
CA GLY A 543 -0.42 3.16 -25.70
C GLY A 543 -1.38 3.98 -24.84
N GLU A 544 -2.37 4.60 -25.47
CA GLU A 544 -3.46 5.32 -24.78
C GLU A 544 -4.57 4.36 -24.31
N THR A 545 -4.56 3.12 -24.82
CA THR A 545 -5.48 2.05 -24.46
C THR A 545 -4.69 0.76 -24.22
N PRO A 546 -5.25 -0.26 -23.55
CA PRO A 546 -4.61 -1.55 -23.42
C PRO A 546 -4.72 -2.41 -24.69
N ASP A 547 -5.24 -1.89 -25.81
CA ASP A 547 -5.22 -2.62 -27.08
C ASP A 547 -3.78 -2.74 -27.58
N ILE A 548 -3.34 -3.99 -27.75
CA ILE A 548 -2.01 -4.36 -28.23
C ILE A 548 -1.67 -3.71 -29.57
N SER A 549 -2.68 -3.44 -30.42
CA SER A 549 -2.50 -2.81 -31.73
C SER A 549 -2.13 -1.33 -31.66
N SER A 550 -2.46 -0.67 -30.55
CA SER A 550 -2.19 0.76 -30.32
C SER A 550 -0.82 1.05 -29.72
N MET A 551 -0.13 0.01 -29.24
CA MET A 551 1.11 0.13 -28.47
C MET A 551 2.32 0.49 -29.35
N GLN A 552 2.95 1.63 -29.05
CA GLN A 552 4.15 2.11 -29.76
C GLN A 552 5.42 1.82 -28.95
N PRO A 553 6.47 1.25 -29.56
CA PRO A 553 7.72 0.97 -28.84
C PRO A 553 8.36 2.28 -28.35
N LEU A 554 8.90 2.27 -27.12
CA LEU A 554 9.48 3.47 -26.51
C LEU A 554 10.97 3.66 -26.82
N ASP A 555 11.83 2.73 -26.45
CA ASP A 555 13.28 2.77 -26.71
C ASP A 555 13.73 1.37 -27.15
N ILE A 556 15.03 1.15 -27.30
CA ILE A 556 15.57 -0.21 -27.47
C ILE A 556 15.22 -1.12 -26.28
N PRO A 557 15.20 -2.45 -26.46
CA PRO A 557 15.01 -3.37 -25.34
C PRO A 557 16.07 -3.17 -24.24
N LEU A 558 15.63 -3.21 -22.99
CA LEU A 558 16.50 -3.02 -21.83
C LEU A 558 16.90 -4.37 -21.23
N ASP A 559 18.19 -4.54 -20.95
CA ASP A 559 18.75 -5.74 -20.34
C ASP A 559 18.86 -5.59 -18.82
N MET A 560 18.04 -6.34 -18.08
CA MET A 560 18.08 -6.35 -16.61
C MET A 560 19.22 -7.21 -16.05
N ARG A 561 19.97 -7.94 -16.89
CA ARG A 561 21.08 -8.81 -16.51
C ARG A 561 22.39 -8.08 -16.23
N ILE A 562 22.30 -6.80 -15.90
CA ILE A 562 23.44 -6.02 -15.41
C ILE A 562 23.85 -6.62 -14.05
N PRO A 563 25.13 -7.00 -13.86
CA PRO A 563 25.58 -7.59 -12.61
C PRO A 563 25.49 -6.59 -11.47
N GLN A 564 25.11 -7.08 -10.29
CA GLN A 564 25.14 -6.29 -9.08
C GLN A 564 26.58 -6.13 -8.60
N ASN A 565 26.96 -4.91 -8.23
CA ASN A 565 28.27 -4.56 -7.64
C ASN A 565 29.49 -4.82 -8.54
N ASP A 566 29.30 -4.98 -9.86
CA ASP A 566 30.40 -5.01 -10.82
C ASP A 566 30.38 -3.77 -11.70
N PHE A 567 31.18 -2.77 -11.31
CA PHE A 567 31.33 -1.51 -12.03
C PHE A 567 32.32 -1.60 -13.21
N ASN A 568 32.94 -2.77 -13.42
CA ASN A 568 33.83 -3.01 -14.57
C ASN A 568 33.11 -3.72 -15.73
N ASP A 569 31.85 -4.15 -15.55
CA ASP A 569 31.05 -4.69 -16.65
C ASP A 569 30.99 -3.65 -17.79
N PRO A 570 31.28 -4.04 -19.04
CA PRO A 570 31.31 -3.10 -20.17
C PRO A 570 30.04 -2.25 -20.30
N ARG A 571 28.87 -2.81 -19.96
CA ARG A 571 27.58 -2.09 -20.02
C ARG A 571 27.49 -0.98 -18.97
N VAL A 572 28.14 -1.18 -17.81
CA VAL A 572 28.18 -0.21 -16.71
C VAL A 572 29.20 0.88 -16.99
N VAL A 573 30.36 0.51 -17.56
CA VAL A 573 31.39 1.46 -18.02
C VAL A 573 30.83 2.36 -19.13
N ASP A 574 30.19 1.78 -20.15
CA ASP A 574 29.56 2.54 -21.25
C ASP A 574 28.44 3.46 -20.76
N MET A 575 27.74 3.06 -19.69
CA MET A 575 26.73 3.88 -19.02
C MET A 575 27.33 5.07 -18.28
N GLY A 576 28.62 5.04 -17.93
CA GLY A 576 29.28 6.08 -17.13
C GLY A 576 28.95 6.01 -15.64
N CYS A 577 28.46 4.87 -15.15
CA CYS A 577 28.20 4.68 -13.72
C CYS A 577 29.48 4.25 -13.00
N VAL A 578 29.87 5.01 -11.97
CA VAL A 578 31.07 4.73 -11.17
C VAL A 578 30.73 4.25 -9.75
N ASP A 579 31.63 3.48 -9.14
CA ASP A 579 31.50 3.07 -7.73
C ASP A 579 31.87 4.23 -6.82
N ILE A 580 30.86 4.89 -6.26
CA ILE A 580 31.01 6.02 -5.33
C ILE A 580 31.87 5.66 -4.11
N TYR A 581 31.94 4.38 -3.71
CA TYR A 581 32.77 3.99 -2.58
C TYR A 581 34.24 3.77 -2.93
N ALA A 582 34.54 3.50 -4.21
CA ALA A 582 35.90 3.23 -4.69
C ALA A 582 36.55 4.43 -5.39
N ASP A 583 35.76 5.39 -5.85
CA ASP A 583 36.21 6.60 -6.54
C ASP A 583 36.15 7.82 -5.59
N PRO A 584 37.30 8.42 -5.21
CA PRO A 584 37.33 9.56 -4.29
C PRO A 584 36.57 10.79 -4.79
N ASP A 585 36.62 11.07 -6.09
CA ASP A 585 35.98 12.25 -6.68
C ASP A 585 34.46 12.05 -6.69
N ALA A 586 34.00 10.86 -7.08
CA ALA A 586 32.59 10.49 -7.03
C ALA A 586 32.05 10.41 -5.59
N LYS A 587 32.91 10.10 -4.62
CA LYS A 587 32.55 10.14 -3.20
C LYS A 587 32.35 11.56 -2.70
N GLU A 588 33.22 12.48 -3.11
CA GLU A 588 33.17 13.89 -2.73
C GLU A 588 31.90 14.57 -3.30
N ASP A 589 31.58 14.35 -4.57
CA ASP A 589 30.42 14.96 -5.23
C ASP A 589 29.12 14.13 -5.12
N ARG A 590 29.19 12.97 -4.46
CA ARG A 590 28.10 11.97 -4.30
C ARG A 590 27.55 11.43 -5.63
N GLY A 591 28.40 11.35 -6.64
CA GLY A 591 28.12 10.80 -7.96
C GLY A 591 27.48 11.78 -8.92
N LEU A 592 27.53 13.09 -8.65
CA LEU A 592 26.87 14.12 -9.46
C LEU A 592 27.44 14.19 -10.89
N GLU A 593 28.77 14.13 -11.04
CA GLU A 593 29.38 14.12 -12.37
C GLU A 593 29.05 12.85 -13.13
N SER A 594 29.08 11.71 -12.45
CA SER A 594 28.65 10.43 -13.02
C SER A 594 27.17 10.47 -13.44
N ASP A 595 26.27 11.11 -12.67
CA ASP A 595 24.89 11.30 -13.08
C ASP A 595 24.78 12.08 -14.39
N ARG A 596 25.57 13.16 -14.59
CA ARG A 596 25.58 13.90 -15.85
C ARG A 596 25.94 13.01 -17.03
N VAL A 597 26.98 12.19 -16.87
CA VAL A 597 27.41 11.23 -17.90
C VAL A 597 26.34 10.15 -18.13
N MET A 598 25.78 9.57 -17.07
CA MET A 598 24.72 8.57 -17.18
C MET A 598 23.49 9.12 -17.91
N ARG A 599 23.15 10.38 -17.64
CA ARG A 599 21.98 11.04 -18.23
C ARG A 599 22.13 11.24 -19.75
N THR A 600 23.34 11.48 -20.27
CA THR A 600 23.56 11.54 -21.74
C THR A 600 23.31 10.19 -22.40
N HIS A 601 23.43 9.09 -21.64
CA HIS A 601 23.08 7.73 -22.03
C HIS A 601 21.64 7.33 -21.62
N LYS A 602 20.82 8.28 -21.14
CA LYS A 602 19.45 8.11 -20.62
C LYS A 602 19.34 7.20 -19.37
N TYR A 603 20.42 7.03 -18.62
CA TYR A 603 20.41 6.36 -17.32
C TYR A 603 20.56 7.36 -16.18
N MET A 604 20.12 6.98 -15.00
CA MET A 604 20.34 7.73 -13.77
C MET A 604 20.52 6.75 -12.62
N ARG A 605 21.20 7.18 -11.54
CA ARG A 605 21.27 6.38 -10.31
C ARG A 605 19.90 6.22 -9.67
N ALA A 606 19.73 5.17 -8.87
CA ALA A 606 18.58 5.03 -7.97
C ALA A 606 18.44 6.26 -7.03
N PRO A 607 17.26 6.49 -6.46
CA PRO A 607 17.05 7.61 -5.55
C PRO A 607 17.78 7.44 -4.22
N LEU A 608 18.11 8.57 -3.60
CA LEU A 608 18.71 8.60 -2.27
C LEU A 608 17.75 8.16 -1.17
N CYS A 609 16.43 8.21 -1.39
CA CYS A 609 15.43 7.97 -0.34
C CYS A 609 15.26 6.50 0.10
N ILE A 610 16.12 5.57 -0.35
CA ILE A 610 16.01 4.12 -0.12
C ILE A 610 17.25 3.56 0.59
N TRP A 611 17.06 2.99 1.77
CA TRP A 611 18.02 2.05 2.36
C TRP A 611 17.81 0.65 1.82
N ARG A 612 18.88 -0.14 1.75
CA ARG A 612 18.75 -1.59 1.63
C ARG A 612 18.02 -2.13 2.86
N GLN A 613 17.03 -2.99 2.64
CA GLN A 613 16.28 -3.63 3.72
C GLN A 613 17.23 -4.38 4.66
N ASN A 614 16.96 -4.28 5.96
CA ASN A 614 17.76 -4.85 7.05
C ASN A 614 19.25 -4.41 7.07
N ASP A 615 19.66 -3.42 6.27
CA ASP A 615 21.03 -2.89 6.21
C ASP A 615 21.04 -1.39 5.86
N ASN A 616 21.01 -0.57 6.91
CA ASN A 616 21.02 0.90 6.80
C ASN A 616 22.42 1.48 6.53
N SER A 617 23.41 0.66 6.14
CA SER A 617 24.70 1.16 5.66
C SER A 617 24.73 1.34 4.14
N ILE A 618 23.75 0.78 3.43
CA ILE A 618 23.71 0.76 1.96
C ILE A 618 22.53 1.59 1.43
N VAL A 619 22.81 2.78 0.89
CA VAL A 619 21.83 3.58 0.15
C VAL A 619 21.74 3.07 -1.29
N SER A 620 20.53 2.85 -1.81
CA SER A 620 20.33 2.30 -3.17
C SER A 620 21.01 3.14 -4.25
N ARG A 621 20.99 4.48 -4.14
CA ARG A 621 21.68 5.41 -5.05
C ARG A 621 23.16 5.08 -5.30
N PHE A 622 23.84 4.56 -4.29
CA PHE A 622 25.29 4.37 -4.31
C PHE A 622 25.71 2.95 -4.73
N LYS A 623 24.77 2.11 -5.17
CA LYS A 623 25.02 0.73 -5.63
C LYS A 623 24.33 0.45 -6.95
N LEU A 624 24.84 -0.54 -7.69
CA LEU A 624 24.24 -1.05 -8.94
C LEU A 624 23.11 -2.06 -8.69
N HIS A 625 22.39 -1.96 -7.58
CA HIS A 625 21.22 -2.84 -7.37
C HIS A 625 20.02 -2.34 -8.18
N GLN A 626 19.89 -1.03 -8.28
CA GLN A 626 18.82 -0.35 -8.98
C GLN A 626 19.37 0.85 -9.75
N LEU A 627 18.79 1.09 -10.92
CA LEU A 627 19.01 2.26 -11.75
C LEU A 627 17.66 2.87 -12.13
N ARG A 628 17.67 4.06 -12.70
CA ARG A 628 16.51 4.65 -13.39
C ARG A 628 16.84 4.79 -14.88
N ARG A 629 15.86 4.52 -15.73
CA ARG A 629 15.93 4.68 -17.18
C ARG A 629 14.95 5.76 -17.63
N ILE A 630 15.43 6.74 -18.39
CA ILE A 630 14.57 7.65 -19.13
C ILE A 630 14.09 6.92 -20.39
N LEU A 631 12.82 6.52 -20.42
CA LEU A 631 12.24 5.79 -21.55
C LEU A 631 11.92 6.73 -22.71
N ASP A 632 11.36 7.90 -22.39
CA ASP A 632 10.95 8.88 -23.39
C ASP A 632 10.78 10.28 -22.79
N THR A 633 10.77 11.29 -23.65
CA THR A 633 10.36 12.66 -23.34
C THR A 633 9.22 13.05 -24.28
N ARG A 634 8.00 13.18 -23.75
CA ARG A 634 6.81 13.44 -24.57
C ARG A 634 5.80 14.34 -23.88
N ASP A 635 4.99 14.98 -24.70
CA ASP A 635 3.82 15.73 -24.26
C ASP A 635 2.73 14.73 -23.85
N LEU A 636 2.52 14.59 -22.53
CA LEU A 636 1.47 13.77 -21.95
C LEU A 636 0.24 14.64 -21.72
N LYS A 637 -0.94 14.02 -21.82
CA LYS A 637 -2.23 14.62 -21.48
C LYS A 637 -2.81 13.96 -20.24
N GLN A 638 -3.70 14.67 -19.55
CA GLN A 638 -4.46 14.10 -18.45
C GLN A 638 -5.47 13.06 -18.96
N GLN A 639 -4.99 11.84 -19.21
CA GLN A 639 -5.72 10.71 -19.76
C GLN A 639 -5.09 9.39 -19.32
N ASP A 640 -5.62 8.27 -19.80
CA ASP A 640 -5.00 6.97 -19.57
C ASP A 640 -3.79 6.75 -20.48
N TYR A 641 -2.77 6.14 -19.90
CA TYR A 641 -1.67 5.54 -20.64
C TYR A 641 -1.43 4.13 -20.10
N TRP A 642 -0.94 3.26 -20.96
CA TRP A 642 -0.65 1.86 -20.66
C TRP A 642 0.77 1.55 -21.09
N LEU A 643 1.59 1.09 -20.14
CA LEU A 643 2.96 0.66 -20.39
C LEU A 643 2.97 -0.85 -20.61
N ARG A 644 3.23 -1.29 -21.84
CA ARG A 644 3.40 -2.71 -22.16
C ARG A 644 4.85 -3.13 -22.00
N LEU A 645 5.06 -4.27 -21.34
CA LEU A 645 6.35 -4.91 -21.18
C LEU A 645 6.30 -6.29 -21.83
N LYS A 646 7.24 -6.53 -22.75
CA LYS A 646 7.34 -7.79 -23.47
C LYS A 646 8.74 -8.36 -23.39
N THR A 647 8.85 -9.63 -23.01
CA THR A 647 10.12 -10.35 -23.07
C THR A 647 10.61 -10.43 -24.52
N VAL A 648 11.88 -10.10 -24.74
CA VAL A 648 12.58 -10.30 -26.02
C VAL A 648 13.78 -11.26 -25.90
N LEU A 649 14.01 -11.80 -24.70
CA LEU A 649 14.99 -12.85 -24.44
C LEU A 649 14.27 -14.20 -24.33
N ASP A 650 14.44 -15.06 -25.33
CA ASP A 650 13.98 -16.45 -25.30
C ASP A 650 15.19 -17.38 -25.33
N ASP A 651 15.75 -17.64 -24.15
CA ASP A 651 16.91 -18.51 -23.95
C ASP A 651 16.52 -19.85 -23.29
N GLY A 652 15.22 -20.16 -23.26
CA GLY A 652 14.68 -21.36 -22.61
C GLY A 652 14.72 -21.35 -21.08
N ASN A 653 15.25 -20.29 -20.45
CA ASN A 653 15.32 -20.18 -19.00
C ASN A 653 14.00 -19.64 -18.42
N LYS A 654 13.26 -20.51 -17.72
CA LYS A 654 11.98 -20.16 -17.10
C LYS A 654 12.11 -19.32 -15.82
N GLU A 655 13.33 -19.18 -15.29
CA GLU A 655 13.62 -18.38 -14.11
C GLU A 655 13.98 -16.92 -14.46
N ARG A 656 13.86 -16.54 -15.75
CA ARG A 656 14.06 -15.15 -16.18
C ARG A 656 13.03 -14.26 -15.51
N LYS A 657 13.51 -13.24 -14.79
CA LYS A 657 12.67 -12.39 -13.97
C LYS A 657 12.49 -11.00 -14.58
N PHE A 658 11.26 -10.48 -14.55
CA PHE A 658 11.03 -9.03 -14.60
C PHE A 658 10.79 -8.51 -13.18
N GLN A 659 11.10 -7.24 -12.97
CA GLN A 659 10.72 -6.51 -11.77
C GLN A 659 10.50 -5.05 -12.12
N ILE A 660 9.39 -4.49 -11.63
CA ILE A 660 9.08 -3.07 -11.68
C ILE A 660 8.74 -2.65 -10.26
N ASP A 661 9.40 -1.62 -9.80
CA ASP A 661 9.34 -1.13 -8.43
C ASP A 661 8.64 0.24 -8.40
N TYR A 662 9.00 1.14 -9.33
CA TYR A 662 8.35 2.43 -9.49
C TYR A 662 8.50 2.98 -10.90
N VAL A 663 7.55 3.86 -11.25
CA VAL A 663 7.60 4.71 -12.45
C VAL A 663 7.70 6.17 -12.03
N GLU A 664 8.32 7.01 -12.85
CA GLU A 664 8.41 8.45 -12.61
C GLU A 664 7.85 9.25 -13.79
N PHE A 665 7.05 10.26 -13.46
CA PHE A 665 6.65 11.33 -14.38
C PHE A 665 7.32 12.62 -13.90
N VAL A 666 8.21 13.18 -14.72
CA VAL A 666 8.98 14.35 -14.33
C VAL A 666 8.72 15.47 -15.31
N PRO A 667 8.02 16.55 -14.92
CA PRO A 667 7.86 17.73 -15.76
C PRO A 667 9.23 18.22 -16.25
N VAL A 668 9.37 18.60 -17.51
CA VAL A 668 10.68 18.98 -18.06
C VAL A 668 11.29 20.21 -17.36
N ASN A 669 10.47 21.14 -16.87
CA ASN A 669 10.92 22.26 -16.03
C ASN A 669 11.49 21.83 -14.66
N VAL A 670 11.18 20.61 -14.20
CA VAL A 670 11.76 19.98 -13.01
C VAL A 670 13.01 19.17 -13.41
N ALA A 671 12.89 18.32 -14.44
CA ALA A 671 13.98 17.44 -14.90
C ALA A 671 15.18 18.17 -15.51
N GLN A 672 14.97 19.37 -16.05
CA GLN A 672 15.97 20.23 -16.69
C GLN A 672 15.98 21.62 -16.03
N ASN A 673 15.75 21.66 -14.72
CA ASN A 673 15.76 22.90 -13.98
C ASN A 673 17.13 23.59 -14.12
N ASP A 674 17.12 24.88 -14.47
CA ASP A 674 18.32 25.65 -14.76
C ASP A 674 19.06 26.14 -13.51
N ARG A 675 18.41 26.03 -12.35
CA ARG A 675 18.89 26.57 -11.08
C ARG A 675 19.18 25.50 -10.03
N TYR A 676 18.40 24.44 -10.01
CA TYR A 676 18.40 23.42 -8.95
C TYR A 676 18.56 22.02 -9.52
N LEU A 677 19.11 21.10 -8.73
CA LEU A 677 19.34 19.71 -9.11
C LEU A 677 18.13 18.85 -8.74
N GLU A 678 17.64 18.03 -9.66
CA GLU A 678 16.60 17.01 -9.39
C GLU A 678 17.21 15.66 -8.99
N ASP A 679 18.39 15.35 -9.54
CA ASP A 679 18.88 13.98 -9.68
C ASP A 679 19.32 13.31 -8.37
N MET A 680 19.30 14.01 -7.25
CA MET A 680 19.79 13.53 -5.95
C MET A 680 18.73 12.76 -5.14
N TYR A 681 17.54 13.33 -4.94
CA TYR A 681 16.63 12.94 -3.85
C TYR A 681 15.57 11.94 -4.24
#